data_AF-A0A1G2IWX2-F1
#
_entry.id   AF-A0A1G2IWX2-F1
#
_cell.length_a   1.000
_cell.length_b   1.000
_cell.length_c   1.000
_cell.angle_alpha   90.00
_cell.angle_beta   90.00
_cell.angle_gamma   90.00
#
_symmetry.space_group_name_H-M   'P 1'
#
loop_
_entity.id
_entity.type
_entity.pdbx_description
1 polymer ?
#
loop_
_entity_poly.entity_id
_entity_poly.type
_entity_poly.pdbx_seq_one_letter_code
_entity_poly.pdbx_strand_id
1 'polypeptide(L)'
;MKIKIVIFFILMALFMPFVSGAQEITLGQASLSISVNIDNGKSELFHFDLQGFDVNGILCGSTSMDVWSNSFFQYSFNIPDPICPIYLITERKIPGAQFTGAFCSNSASADFFGYSSNSAAFFVEPGANIECSFQNTAVKVPVLIIPGLLGTEMKKGDELLWADIDRMTNPFNSDNFMDPLAFNNDLTPGDTSVNNTNVIKKLETALGLVSFDYTDGLVDEFKSHGYLENESLFLFPYDWRYGASGKYADGLTNVDLLNQKIQDIINQTGEFKIDVVAHSLGGLIFKKYVIDYPVGYSDSAIRKAVMLGVPNLGAPKAIKVLLQGDNFGVLGLSDFEMKKIAKNMPAAYDLLPDQQYFDEKGSFIKIINEDVVQSTHEEKDLSYHESKDFLISGNNLNAAAENGAENLHTLSFDKYDLRWAGIDLYSINGCKTRTLGGITQENFKNVFGQTLVSYSALKSIRGDGTVPLESAGSLPIDENNKYYALVADHGKMPSQDGIKQQIANILDQDYYHDINADLVTKDISQCQLNGKAISIFSPVNIFVTDQNENKLGLADDGSVINEIPNADFEIWGEHKFLYLPTDNSQTYTINLTGTGNGTFTIKSENIINNEVAEAEVFSDVPVTPELTGQINLAGHDTSLVVQQNTTSQPETILPDGLQPEEPPPPPPPDPGPATLVAFEPNGLIENEVTFNATTNDANLNTAVLSRGSGISPWALANSFSSKFFTPGGTKADAISNDDYYQVVISAKTNYKVSLSSIDVNIRRSSAGPDEYQWQYSLDNFATPGIDVGAQGSVVSSDNGLAMPQIDLSGVTNLQNVASGTTITFRLYAFGALGSGGTFAIGRLVGDDLVFRGSVNLITHTLTYTAGVNGSITGSTPQTVDHGSSGSEVIAVPNANYHFTSWSDGSTTNLRTDTNITADISVAAGFEADVVAPPPPPPDPEPEPEPEISHPMPRAPASSSGGGGGGFYIPPVVKPLPAQIAPLPKPVAVQTVTLPSAPRRVAISKQTVKTEIPDIQPVVAENKTVSLKNIKAAGPAALSEKSGFLDYFKNMLNKIISLFLKKW
;
A
#
# COMPACT_ATOMS: atom_id res chain seq x y z
N MET A 1 -39.71 -71.85 -53.02
CA MET A 1 -38.25 -71.82 -52.77
C MET A 1 -37.81 -70.41 -52.30
N LYS A 2 -38.26 -69.95 -51.12
CA LYS A 2 -37.95 -68.60 -50.58
C LYS A 2 -37.73 -68.54 -49.05
N ILE A 3 -37.61 -69.68 -48.36
CA ILE A 3 -37.55 -69.74 -46.88
C ILE A 3 -36.20 -70.26 -46.35
N LYS A 4 -35.40 -70.98 -47.15
CA LYS A 4 -34.11 -71.54 -46.70
C LYS A 4 -32.93 -70.54 -46.63
N ILE A 5 -33.08 -69.31 -47.17
CA ILE A 5 -32.02 -68.29 -47.11
C ILE A 5 -32.08 -67.48 -45.81
N VAL A 6 -33.29 -67.12 -45.35
CA VAL A 6 -33.49 -66.31 -44.12
C VAL A 6 -32.96 -67.03 -42.88
N ILE A 7 -33.17 -68.34 -42.78
CA ILE A 7 -32.68 -69.16 -41.65
C ILE A 7 -31.15 -69.21 -41.58
N PHE A 8 -30.46 -69.12 -42.73
CA PHE A 8 -28.99 -69.13 -42.77
C PHE A 8 -28.38 -67.85 -42.17
N PHE A 9 -28.97 -66.68 -42.47
CA PHE A 9 -28.53 -65.40 -41.89
C PHE A 9 -28.83 -65.29 -40.39
N ILE A 10 -29.98 -65.78 -39.92
CA ILE A 10 -30.34 -65.72 -38.49
C ILE A 10 -29.42 -66.61 -37.64
N LEU A 11 -29.00 -67.78 -38.14
CA LEU A 11 -28.05 -68.65 -37.44
C LEU A 11 -26.61 -68.08 -37.40
N MET A 12 -26.22 -67.30 -38.41
CA MET A 12 -24.89 -66.67 -38.45
C MET A 12 -24.73 -65.53 -37.42
N ALA A 13 -25.84 -64.85 -37.07
CA ALA A 13 -25.87 -63.80 -36.05
C ALA A 13 -25.76 -64.31 -34.59
N LEU A 14 -25.86 -65.62 -34.36
CA LEU A 14 -25.84 -66.24 -33.02
C LEU A 14 -24.55 -67.00 -32.69
N PHE A 15 -23.57 -67.02 -33.60
CA PHE A 15 -22.30 -67.76 -33.44
C PHE A 15 -21.05 -66.98 -33.90
N MET A 16 -21.08 -65.65 -33.82
CA MET A 16 -19.83 -64.89 -33.71
C MET A 16 -19.35 -64.92 -32.26
N PRO A 17 -18.18 -65.51 -31.94
CA PRO A 17 -17.58 -65.34 -30.63
C PRO A 17 -17.16 -63.87 -30.45
N PHE A 18 -17.08 -63.41 -29.19
CA PHE A 18 -16.40 -62.16 -28.85
C PHE A 18 -14.91 -62.28 -29.20
N VAL A 19 -14.55 -61.87 -30.41
CA VAL A 19 -13.16 -61.51 -30.73
C VAL A 19 -12.96 -60.10 -30.17
N SER A 20 -12.54 -60.04 -28.90
CA SER A 20 -11.97 -58.83 -28.29
C SER A 20 -10.66 -58.50 -28.99
N GLY A 21 -10.80 -57.89 -30.17
CA GLY A 21 -9.76 -57.73 -31.17
C GLY A 21 -10.23 -56.74 -32.22
N ALA A 22 -10.74 -55.60 -31.75
CA ALA A 22 -10.70 -54.39 -32.56
C ALA A 22 -9.22 -54.11 -32.86
N GLN A 23 -8.77 -54.50 -34.06
CA GLN A 23 -7.68 -53.77 -34.66
C GLN A 23 -8.20 -52.35 -34.82
N GLU A 24 -7.62 -51.41 -34.08
CA GLU A 24 -7.80 -49.99 -34.36
C GLU A 24 -7.44 -49.80 -35.83
N ILE A 25 -8.42 -49.41 -36.64
CA ILE A 25 -8.13 -48.85 -37.95
C ILE A 25 -7.48 -47.51 -37.63
N THR A 26 -6.16 -47.47 -37.66
CA THR A 26 -5.36 -46.26 -37.50
C THR A 26 -5.59 -45.35 -38.70
N LEU A 27 -6.74 -44.65 -38.67
CA LEU A 27 -7.00 -43.46 -39.47
C LEU A 27 -5.79 -42.54 -39.30
N GLY A 28 -5.15 -42.19 -40.41
CA GLY A 28 -3.85 -41.51 -40.39
C GLY A 28 -3.92 -40.23 -39.56
N GLN A 29 -3.02 -40.11 -38.57
CA GLN A 29 -2.91 -38.91 -37.75
C GLN A 29 -2.71 -37.69 -38.65
N ALA A 30 -3.43 -36.61 -38.37
CA ALA A 30 -3.13 -35.30 -38.95
C ALA A 30 -2.23 -34.53 -37.99
N SER A 31 -1.44 -33.63 -38.54
CA SER A 31 -0.67 -32.66 -37.75
C SER A 31 -1.01 -31.26 -38.23
N LEU A 32 -1.26 -30.37 -37.27
CA LEU A 32 -1.36 -28.93 -37.48
C LEU A 32 -0.10 -28.30 -36.90
N SER A 33 0.67 -27.66 -37.74
CA SER A 33 1.81 -26.83 -37.34
C SER A 33 1.38 -25.36 -37.39
N ILE A 34 1.64 -24.62 -36.31
CA ILE A 34 1.33 -23.20 -36.18
C ILE A 34 2.64 -22.44 -35.99
N SER A 35 2.80 -21.39 -36.79
CA SER A 35 3.77 -20.33 -36.58
C SER A 35 3.03 -19.01 -36.42
N VAL A 36 3.51 -18.15 -35.52
CA VAL A 36 3.03 -16.77 -35.42
C VAL A 36 4.22 -15.85 -35.59
N ASN A 37 4.12 -14.91 -36.52
CA ASN A 37 5.12 -13.87 -36.70
C ASN A 37 4.50 -12.56 -36.24
N ILE A 38 5.29 -11.77 -35.49
CA ILE A 38 4.94 -10.38 -35.17
C ILE A 38 6.08 -9.48 -35.66
N ASP A 39 5.73 -8.39 -36.33
CA ASP A 39 6.70 -7.39 -36.78
C ASP A 39 7.60 -6.91 -35.63
N ASN A 40 8.83 -6.52 -35.98
CA ASN A 40 9.93 -6.21 -35.05
C ASN A 40 10.42 -7.38 -34.18
N GLY A 41 9.86 -8.59 -34.29
CA GLY A 41 10.39 -9.79 -33.63
C GLY A 41 10.09 -9.89 -32.13
N LYS A 42 9.09 -9.14 -31.63
CA LYS A 42 8.64 -9.20 -30.23
C LYS A 42 8.29 -10.65 -29.82
N SER A 43 8.64 -11.05 -28.60
CA SER A 43 8.34 -12.39 -28.07
C SER A 43 7.10 -12.34 -27.19
N GLU A 44 5.96 -12.76 -27.74
CA GLU A 44 4.64 -12.73 -27.10
C GLU A 44 3.94 -14.09 -27.17
N LEU A 45 3.03 -14.35 -26.25
CA LEU A 45 2.24 -15.58 -26.22
C LEU A 45 0.88 -15.36 -26.89
N PHE A 46 0.66 -16.01 -28.02
CA PHE A 46 -0.60 -15.97 -28.76
C PHE A 46 -1.47 -17.18 -28.40
N HIS A 47 -2.75 -16.94 -28.15
CA HIS A 47 -3.72 -17.97 -27.78
C HIS A 47 -4.62 -18.31 -28.98
N PHE A 48 -4.77 -19.60 -29.28
CA PHE A 48 -5.57 -20.10 -30.39
C PHE A 48 -6.68 -21.03 -29.93
N ASP A 49 -7.86 -20.90 -30.55
CA ASP A 49 -8.95 -21.88 -30.43
C ASP A 49 -9.10 -22.66 -31.74
N LEU A 50 -9.00 -23.98 -31.66
CA LEU A 50 -9.25 -24.91 -32.76
C LEU A 50 -10.60 -25.60 -32.54
N GLN A 51 -11.53 -25.42 -33.47
CA GLN A 51 -12.90 -25.96 -33.44
C GLN A 51 -13.15 -26.87 -34.65
N GLY A 52 -13.62 -28.10 -34.42
CA GLY A 52 -13.96 -29.06 -35.48
C GLY A 52 -15.47 -29.13 -35.70
N PHE A 53 -15.90 -29.23 -36.97
CA PHE A 53 -17.30 -29.20 -37.40
C PHE A 53 -17.64 -30.35 -38.36
N ASP A 54 -18.88 -30.81 -38.30
CA ASP A 54 -19.45 -31.75 -39.26
C ASP A 54 -19.84 -31.06 -40.59
N VAL A 55 -20.26 -31.87 -41.57
CA VAL A 55 -20.69 -31.36 -42.90
C VAL A 55 -21.96 -30.50 -42.88
N ASN A 56 -22.67 -30.44 -41.75
CA ASN A 56 -23.87 -29.62 -41.53
C ASN A 56 -23.56 -28.32 -40.75
N GLY A 57 -22.31 -28.13 -40.28
CA GLY A 57 -21.89 -27.00 -39.46
C GLY A 57 -22.13 -27.18 -37.95
N ILE A 58 -22.35 -28.41 -37.48
CA ILE A 58 -22.48 -28.73 -36.05
C ILE A 58 -21.09 -28.88 -35.44
N LEU A 59 -20.84 -28.23 -34.30
CA LEU A 59 -19.57 -28.35 -33.56
C LEU A 59 -19.41 -29.77 -33.02
N CYS A 60 -18.33 -30.45 -33.44
CA CYS A 60 -17.93 -31.76 -32.95
C CYS A 60 -17.10 -31.71 -31.66
N GLY A 61 -16.28 -30.67 -31.52
CA GLY A 61 -15.30 -30.56 -30.44
C GLY A 61 -14.39 -29.35 -30.63
N SER A 62 -13.67 -29.00 -29.57
CA SER A 62 -12.84 -27.80 -29.51
C SER A 62 -11.67 -27.99 -28.55
N THR A 63 -10.52 -27.37 -28.85
CA THR A 63 -9.36 -27.28 -27.97
C THR A 63 -8.72 -25.91 -28.10
N SER A 64 -8.15 -25.39 -27.02
CA SER A 64 -7.29 -24.20 -27.06
C SER A 64 -5.81 -24.62 -27.05
N MET A 65 -4.92 -23.76 -27.54
CA MET A 65 -3.47 -23.95 -27.52
C MET A 65 -2.72 -22.62 -27.56
N ASP A 66 -1.54 -22.59 -26.94
CA ASP A 66 -0.74 -21.37 -26.79
C ASP A 66 0.55 -21.49 -27.62
N VAL A 67 0.89 -20.44 -28.37
CA VAL A 67 2.02 -20.41 -29.30
C VAL A 67 2.82 -19.13 -29.09
N TRP A 68 4.10 -19.26 -28.76
CA TRP A 68 5.01 -18.12 -28.73
C TRP A 68 5.27 -17.61 -30.15
N SER A 69 5.31 -16.29 -30.32
CA SER A 69 5.73 -15.68 -31.59
C SER A 69 7.17 -16.04 -31.94
N ASN A 70 7.47 -15.99 -33.24
CA ASN A 70 8.76 -16.34 -33.86
C ASN A 70 9.24 -17.77 -33.52
N SER A 71 8.33 -18.60 -33.02
CA SER A 71 8.51 -20.00 -32.64
C SER A 71 7.59 -20.89 -33.47
N PHE A 72 7.91 -22.19 -33.51
CA PHE A 72 7.14 -23.20 -34.25
C PHE A 72 6.49 -24.17 -33.27
N PHE A 73 5.16 -24.24 -33.26
CA PHE A 73 4.39 -25.16 -32.42
C PHE A 73 3.73 -26.23 -33.28
N GLN A 74 3.96 -27.51 -32.97
CA GLN A 74 3.37 -28.62 -33.72
C GLN A 74 2.37 -29.38 -32.85
N TYR A 75 1.11 -29.36 -33.26
CA TYR A 75 -0.01 -30.04 -32.61
C TYR A 75 -0.45 -31.24 -33.44
N SER A 76 -0.05 -32.45 -33.00
CA SER A 76 -0.51 -33.71 -33.59
C SER A 76 -1.82 -34.14 -32.93
N PHE A 77 -2.86 -34.35 -33.73
CA PHE A 77 -4.17 -34.79 -33.24
C PHE A 77 -4.67 -36.02 -34.00
N ASN A 78 -5.23 -36.96 -33.25
CA ASN A 78 -6.00 -38.05 -33.84
C ASN A 78 -7.33 -37.46 -34.34
N ILE A 79 -7.64 -37.59 -35.63
CA ILE A 79 -8.96 -37.22 -36.16
C ILE A 79 -9.99 -38.17 -35.51
N PRO A 80 -10.93 -37.68 -34.69
CA PRO A 80 -11.85 -38.54 -33.96
C PRO A 80 -13.05 -38.89 -34.86
N ASP A 81 -12.95 -40.04 -35.53
CA ASP A 81 -13.92 -40.58 -36.50
C ASP A 81 -14.09 -39.73 -37.80
N PRO A 82 -14.63 -40.28 -38.90
CA PRO A 82 -14.86 -39.55 -40.16
C PRO A 82 -15.94 -38.44 -40.13
N ILE A 83 -16.37 -38.01 -38.93
CA ILE A 83 -17.58 -37.18 -38.73
C ILE A 83 -17.29 -35.69 -38.94
N CYS A 84 -16.06 -35.24 -38.69
CA CYS A 84 -15.71 -33.84 -38.45
C CYS A 84 -14.62 -33.33 -39.40
N PRO A 85 -14.89 -33.20 -40.71
CA PRO A 85 -13.85 -32.95 -41.71
C PRO A 85 -13.44 -31.48 -41.86
N ILE A 86 -14.18 -30.55 -41.26
CA ILE A 86 -13.91 -29.11 -41.34
C ILE A 86 -13.40 -28.63 -39.99
N TYR A 87 -12.31 -27.87 -39.99
CA TYR A 87 -11.75 -27.25 -38.80
C TYR A 87 -11.62 -25.74 -39.00
N LEU A 88 -11.79 -24.98 -37.91
CA LEU A 88 -11.57 -23.54 -37.81
C LEU A 88 -10.53 -23.31 -36.72
N ILE A 89 -9.41 -22.67 -37.05
CA ILE A 89 -8.46 -22.15 -36.07
C ILE A 89 -8.58 -20.63 -36.00
N THR A 90 -8.80 -20.11 -34.80
CA THR A 90 -9.02 -18.68 -34.53
C THR A 90 -7.95 -18.18 -33.56
N GLU A 91 -7.26 -17.11 -33.93
CA GLU A 91 -6.38 -16.36 -33.03
C GLU A 91 -7.21 -15.48 -32.10
N ARG A 92 -7.01 -15.60 -30.79
CA ARG A 92 -7.54 -14.62 -29.83
C ARG A 92 -6.68 -13.38 -29.90
N LYS A 93 -7.31 -12.21 -30.04
CA LYS A 93 -6.58 -10.94 -30.01
C LYS A 93 -5.86 -10.79 -28.66
N ILE A 94 -4.62 -10.32 -28.69
CA ILE A 94 -3.82 -9.95 -27.52
C ILE A 94 -3.53 -8.44 -27.54
N PRO A 95 -3.39 -7.75 -26.40
CA PRO A 95 -3.17 -6.30 -26.38
C PRO A 95 -1.82 -5.94 -27.02
N GLY A 96 -1.81 -4.96 -27.92
CA GLY A 96 -0.57 -4.52 -28.59
C GLY A 96 -0.14 -5.35 -29.80
N ALA A 97 -1.00 -6.25 -30.30
CA ALA A 97 -0.83 -6.92 -31.58
C ALA A 97 -2.09 -6.77 -32.44
N GLN A 98 -1.91 -6.46 -33.72
CA GLN A 98 -2.99 -6.45 -34.71
C GLN A 98 -2.72 -7.46 -35.81
N PHE A 99 -3.66 -8.40 -35.95
CA PHE A 99 -3.62 -9.44 -36.98
C PHE A 99 -3.71 -8.81 -38.38
N THR A 100 -2.73 -9.12 -39.23
CA THR A 100 -2.65 -8.64 -40.62
C THR A 100 -2.93 -9.72 -41.65
N GLY A 101 -2.85 -11.00 -41.28
CA GLY A 101 -3.29 -12.10 -42.13
C GLY A 101 -2.90 -13.49 -41.64
N ALA A 102 -3.51 -14.52 -42.22
CA ALA A 102 -3.13 -15.92 -42.03
C ALA A 102 -2.90 -16.59 -43.39
N PHE A 103 -1.92 -17.49 -43.43
CA PHE A 103 -1.57 -18.28 -44.61
C PHE A 103 -1.41 -19.74 -44.18
N CYS A 104 -2.24 -20.62 -44.73
CA CYS A 104 -2.17 -22.05 -44.48
C CYS A 104 -1.94 -22.85 -45.78
N SER A 105 -1.28 -24.00 -45.66
CA SER A 105 -1.01 -24.96 -46.74
C SER A 105 -1.23 -26.40 -46.28
N ASN A 106 -1.55 -27.31 -47.21
CA ASN A 106 -1.81 -28.73 -46.93
C ASN A 106 -0.84 -29.62 -47.74
N SER A 107 -0.35 -30.71 -47.14
CA SER A 107 0.43 -31.73 -47.85
C SER A 107 -0.43 -32.65 -48.75
N ALA A 108 -1.75 -32.59 -48.62
CA ALA A 108 -2.72 -33.36 -49.42
C ALA A 108 -3.17 -32.61 -50.69
N SER A 109 -3.65 -33.33 -51.70
CA SER A 109 -3.81 -32.84 -53.08
C SER A 109 -4.96 -31.84 -53.35
N ALA A 110 -5.52 -31.22 -52.32
CA ALA A 110 -6.67 -30.32 -52.41
C ALA A 110 -6.62 -29.20 -51.35
N ASP A 111 -5.90 -28.12 -51.65
CA ASP A 111 -5.92 -26.90 -50.83
C ASP A 111 -7.33 -26.28 -50.82
N PHE A 112 -8.07 -26.48 -49.72
CA PHE A 112 -9.28 -25.72 -49.41
C PHE A 112 -9.09 -24.96 -48.11
N PHE A 113 -8.80 -23.66 -48.25
CA PHE A 113 -8.64 -22.71 -47.15
C PHE A 113 -9.62 -21.53 -47.30
N GLY A 114 -10.19 -21.12 -46.18
CA GLY A 114 -10.93 -19.87 -46.02
C GLY A 114 -10.31 -19.04 -44.90
N TYR A 115 -10.34 -17.72 -45.01
CA TYR A 115 -9.75 -16.81 -44.03
C TYR A 115 -10.76 -15.73 -43.62
N SER A 116 -10.72 -15.30 -42.36
CA SER A 116 -11.47 -14.15 -41.83
C SER A 116 -10.54 -13.15 -41.14
N SER A 117 -11.11 -12.21 -40.38
CA SER A 117 -10.45 -11.16 -39.60
C SER A 117 -9.44 -11.64 -38.54
N ASN A 118 -9.46 -12.92 -38.14
CA ASN A 118 -8.51 -13.50 -37.18
C ASN A 118 -8.45 -15.04 -37.24
N SER A 119 -8.93 -15.67 -38.32
CA SER A 119 -9.08 -17.14 -38.36
C SER A 119 -8.83 -17.75 -39.73
N ALA A 120 -8.47 -19.02 -39.74
CA ALA A 120 -8.35 -19.87 -40.92
C ALA A 120 -9.23 -21.12 -40.78
N ALA A 121 -10.04 -21.39 -41.80
CA ALA A 121 -10.88 -22.58 -41.92
C ALA A 121 -10.31 -23.53 -42.98
N PHE A 122 -10.22 -24.82 -42.69
CA PHE A 122 -9.65 -25.82 -43.59
C PHE A 122 -10.33 -27.18 -43.52
N PHE A 123 -10.12 -27.99 -44.56
CA PHE A 123 -10.56 -29.39 -44.63
C PHE A 123 -9.40 -30.34 -44.29
N VAL A 124 -9.65 -31.36 -43.47
CA VAL A 124 -8.62 -32.31 -43.01
C VAL A 124 -8.84 -33.69 -43.62
N GLU A 125 -7.84 -34.19 -44.35
CA GLU A 125 -7.78 -35.59 -44.81
C GLU A 125 -6.89 -36.44 -43.87
N PRO A 126 -7.18 -37.74 -43.66
CA PRO A 126 -6.34 -38.59 -42.82
C PRO A 126 -4.90 -38.68 -43.34
N GLY A 127 -3.92 -38.35 -42.49
CA GLY A 127 -2.50 -38.26 -42.86
C GLY A 127 -2.06 -36.91 -43.46
N ALA A 128 -2.91 -35.87 -43.44
CA ALA A 128 -2.51 -34.52 -43.84
C ALA A 128 -1.59 -33.86 -42.79
N ASN A 129 -0.49 -33.24 -43.27
CA ASN A 129 0.21 -32.18 -42.53
C ASN A 129 -0.33 -30.84 -43.02
N ILE A 130 -0.77 -30.01 -42.07
CA ILE A 130 -1.33 -28.68 -42.30
C ILE A 130 -0.40 -27.69 -41.60
N GLU A 131 0.10 -26.72 -42.34
CA GLU A 131 1.00 -25.70 -41.80
C GLU A 131 0.31 -24.35 -41.95
N CYS A 132 0.08 -23.66 -40.83
CA CYS A 132 -0.52 -22.34 -40.76
C CYS A 132 0.47 -21.33 -40.19
N SER A 133 0.53 -20.16 -40.83
CA SER A 133 1.34 -19.03 -40.42
C SER A 133 0.46 -17.80 -40.24
N PHE A 134 0.35 -17.36 -38.99
CA PHE A 134 -0.36 -16.16 -38.60
C PHE A 134 0.63 -14.98 -38.59
N GLN A 135 0.17 -13.81 -39.03
CA GLN A 135 0.95 -12.60 -39.22
C GLN A 135 0.29 -11.47 -38.43
N ASN A 136 1.09 -10.81 -37.59
CA ASN A 136 0.69 -9.70 -36.74
C ASN A 136 1.65 -8.53 -36.90
N THR A 137 1.15 -7.31 -36.76
CA THR A 137 1.96 -6.11 -36.60
C THR A 137 1.87 -5.64 -35.15
N ALA A 138 3.01 -5.30 -34.56
CA ALA A 138 3.06 -4.74 -33.21
C ALA A 138 2.47 -3.31 -33.20
N VAL A 139 1.61 -3.03 -32.22
CA VAL A 139 1.04 -1.69 -31.97
C VAL A 139 1.20 -1.33 -30.49
N LYS A 140 1.20 -0.04 -30.16
CA LYS A 140 1.20 0.37 -28.75
C LYS A 140 -0.18 0.12 -28.13
N VAL A 141 -0.20 -0.45 -26.92
CA VAL A 141 -1.42 -0.53 -26.09
C VAL A 141 -1.84 0.91 -25.75
N PRO A 142 -3.10 1.32 -25.94
CA PRO A 142 -3.51 2.69 -25.70
C PRO A 142 -3.33 3.09 -24.24
N VAL A 143 -2.71 4.24 -23.98
CA VAL A 143 -2.53 4.80 -22.62
C VAL A 143 -3.52 5.93 -22.40
N LEU A 144 -4.23 5.91 -21.27
CA LEU A 144 -5.13 6.98 -20.82
C LEU A 144 -4.58 7.66 -19.56
N ILE A 145 -4.28 8.96 -19.67
CA ILE A 145 -3.89 9.79 -18.52
C ILE A 145 -5.13 10.47 -17.93
N ILE A 146 -5.38 10.21 -16.65
CA ILE A 146 -6.47 10.76 -15.83
C ILE A 146 -5.85 11.77 -14.84
N PRO A 147 -6.13 13.08 -14.98
CA PRO A 147 -5.55 14.10 -14.12
C PRO A 147 -6.19 14.16 -12.73
N GLY A 148 -5.55 14.88 -11.82
CA GLY A 148 -6.05 15.16 -10.47
C GLY A 148 -6.93 16.40 -10.37
N LEU A 149 -7.20 16.82 -9.13
CA LEU A 149 -7.84 18.10 -8.82
C LEU A 149 -7.05 19.25 -9.49
N LEU A 150 -7.75 20.26 -10.00
CA LEU A 150 -7.19 21.38 -10.77
C LEU A 150 -6.47 20.98 -12.08
N GLY A 151 -6.32 19.70 -12.42
CA GLY A 151 -5.51 19.25 -13.57
C GLY A 151 -6.13 19.44 -14.96
N THR A 152 -7.23 20.17 -15.08
CA THR A 152 -7.94 20.43 -16.37
C THR A 152 -8.32 21.92 -16.49
N GLU A 153 -8.11 22.51 -17.67
CA GLU A 153 -8.52 23.86 -18.03
C GLU A 153 -10.04 24.07 -17.92
N MET A 154 -10.47 25.11 -17.21
CA MET A 154 -11.87 25.52 -17.07
C MET A 154 -12.12 26.87 -17.76
N LYS A 155 -13.20 26.97 -18.53
CA LYS A 155 -13.54 28.15 -19.36
C LYS A 155 -15.01 28.54 -19.25
N LYS A 156 -15.30 29.80 -19.55
CA LYS A 156 -16.66 30.35 -19.69
C LYS A 156 -16.77 31.10 -21.02
N GLY A 157 -17.37 30.45 -22.02
CA GLY A 157 -17.22 30.88 -23.41
C GLY A 157 -15.73 30.85 -23.79
N ASP A 158 -15.22 31.97 -24.29
CA ASP A 158 -13.80 32.13 -24.64
C ASP A 158 -12.91 32.54 -23.44
N GLU A 159 -13.47 32.89 -22.28
CA GLU A 159 -12.70 33.33 -21.11
C GLU A 159 -12.11 32.13 -20.35
N LEU A 160 -10.79 32.12 -20.17
CA LEU A 160 -10.09 31.16 -19.31
C LEU A 160 -10.30 31.54 -17.84
N LEU A 161 -10.82 30.61 -17.04
CA LEU A 161 -11.01 30.77 -15.60
C LEU A 161 -9.93 30.04 -14.80
N TRP A 162 -9.46 28.91 -15.34
CA TRP A 162 -8.36 28.13 -14.76
C TRP A 162 -7.61 27.41 -15.88
N ALA A 163 -6.27 27.38 -15.96
CA ALA A 163 -5.29 28.05 -15.12
C ALA A 163 -4.71 29.28 -15.86
N ASP A 164 -5.38 30.44 -15.75
CA ASP A 164 -4.93 31.69 -16.37
C ASP A 164 -3.80 32.34 -15.55
N ILE A 165 -2.61 31.72 -15.61
CA ILE A 165 -1.48 32.13 -14.76
C ILE A 165 -0.99 33.55 -15.05
N ASP A 166 -1.00 34.02 -16.31
CA ASP A 166 -0.65 35.42 -16.63
C ASP A 166 -1.62 36.43 -15.99
N ARG A 167 -2.87 36.03 -15.70
CA ARG A 167 -3.86 36.85 -15.01
C ARG A 167 -3.74 36.77 -13.48
N MET A 168 -3.40 35.60 -12.93
CA MET A 168 -3.16 35.38 -11.50
C MET A 168 -1.87 36.07 -11.03
N THR A 169 -0.78 35.95 -11.79
CA THR A 169 0.54 36.54 -11.44
C THR A 169 0.59 38.07 -11.57
N ASN A 170 -0.54 38.73 -11.85
CA ASN A 170 -0.63 40.18 -12.05
C ASN A 170 -1.22 40.87 -10.80
N PRO A 171 -0.41 41.55 -9.97
CA PRO A 171 -0.86 42.11 -8.69
C PRO A 171 -1.82 43.31 -8.80
N PHE A 172 -2.18 43.73 -10.02
CA PHE A 172 -3.23 44.73 -10.27
C PHE A 172 -4.59 44.12 -10.61
N ASN A 173 -4.66 42.79 -10.80
CA ASN A 173 -5.89 42.05 -10.91
C ASN A 173 -6.41 41.64 -9.53
N SER A 174 -7.64 41.16 -9.50
CA SER A 174 -8.17 40.35 -8.40
C SER A 174 -8.67 39.04 -8.98
N ASP A 175 -8.48 37.93 -8.27
CA ASP A 175 -8.92 36.61 -8.73
C ASP A 175 -10.43 36.42 -8.80
N ASN A 176 -11.24 37.45 -8.52
CA ASN A 176 -12.71 37.48 -8.69
C ASN A 176 -13.20 37.25 -10.15
N PHE A 177 -12.31 36.87 -11.08
CA PHE A 177 -12.71 36.28 -12.36
C PHE A 177 -13.03 34.78 -12.22
N MET A 178 -12.53 34.14 -11.16
CA MET A 178 -12.73 32.72 -10.85
C MET A 178 -14.07 32.44 -10.13
N ASP A 179 -14.82 33.47 -9.70
CA ASP A 179 -16.18 33.34 -9.13
C ASP A 179 -17.11 32.34 -9.83
N PRO A 180 -17.17 32.24 -11.18
CA PRO A 180 -18.05 31.28 -11.86
C PRO A 180 -17.69 29.81 -11.60
N LEU A 181 -16.47 29.53 -11.11
CA LEU A 181 -16.05 28.19 -10.70
C LEU A 181 -16.76 27.74 -9.42
N ALA A 182 -17.14 28.65 -8.52
CA ALA A 182 -17.73 28.32 -7.23
C ALA A 182 -19.08 27.58 -7.34
N PHE A 183 -19.41 26.80 -6.32
CA PHE A 183 -20.68 26.05 -6.21
C PHE A 183 -21.66 26.72 -5.24
N ASN A 184 -22.95 26.54 -5.50
CA ASN A 184 -24.05 26.92 -4.62
C ASN A 184 -24.15 25.97 -3.41
N ASN A 185 -24.88 26.36 -2.36
CA ASN A 185 -25.03 25.55 -1.15
C ASN A 185 -25.80 24.23 -1.40
N ASP A 186 -26.51 24.10 -2.51
CA ASP A 186 -27.21 22.87 -2.94
C ASP A 186 -26.35 21.96 -3.85
N LEU A 187 -25.04 22.23 -3.94
CA LEU A 187 -24.05 21.54 -4.76
C LEU A 187 -24.27 21.66 -6.28
N THR A 188 -25.08 22.64 -6.73
CA THR A 188 -25.11 23.04 -8.14
C THR A 188 -24.00 24.05 -8.47
N PRO A 189 -23.46 24.09 -9.71
CA PRO A 189 -22.54 25.15 -10.11
C PRO A 189 -23.16 26.54 -9.97
N GLY A 190 -22.41 27.51 -9.45
CA GLY A 190 -22.80 28.92 -9.40
C GLY A 190 -23.00 29.51 -10.80
N ASP A 191 -22.24 29.02 -11.79
CA ASP A 191 -22.44 29.29 -13.20
C ASP A 191 -22.42 27.99 -14.03
N THR A 192 -23.53 27.72 -14.72
CA THR A 192 -23.74 26.51 -15.54
C THR A 192 -23.21 26.64 -16.98
N SER A 193 -22.61 27.78 -17.34
CA SER A 193 -21.91 27.97 -18.62
C SER A 193 -20.41 27.64 -18.55
N VAL A 194 -19.90 27.37 -17.35
CA VAL A 194 -18.53 26.87 -17.16
C VAL A 194 -18.40 25.45 -17.71
N ASN A 195 -17.34 25.22 -18.48
CA ASN A 195 -16.99 23.96 -19.10
C ASN A 195 -15.49 23.66 -18.92
N ASN A 196 -15.12 22.38 -19.05
CA ASN A 196 -13.73 21.96 -19.11
C ASN A 196 -13.26 21.84 -20.58
N THR A 197 -11.95 21.92 -20.85
CA THR A 197 -11.41 21.82 -22.22
C THR A 197 -10.23 20.86 -22.38
N ASN A 198 -9.06 21.18 -21.84
CA ASN A 198 -7.86 20.34 -21.98
C ASN A 198 -7.29 19.95 -20.62
N VAL A 199 -6.68 18.76 -20.52
CA VAL A 199 -5.79 18.44 -19.40
C VAL A 199 -4.63 19.43 -19.43
N ILE A 200 -4.24 19.95 -18.27
CA ILE A 200 -3.18 20.96 -18.19
C ILE A 200 -1.86 20.37 -18.68
N LYS A 201 -1.19 21.11 -19.55
CA LYS A 201 0.08 20.79 -20.20
C LYS A 201 1.22 21.52 -19.48
N LYS A 202 2.27 21.97 -20.17
CA LYS A 202 3.18 22.95 -19.55
C LYS A 202 2.56 24.34 -19.53
N LEU A 203 2.58 24.98 -18.38
CA LEU A 203 2.20 26.38 -18.18
C LEU A 203 3.46 27.22 -17.96
N GLU A 204 3.65 28.27 -18.77
CA GLU A 204 4.71 29.26 -18.60
C GLU A 204 4.10 30.66 -18.73
N THR A 205 4.41 31.57 -17.80
CA THR A 205 4.04 33.00 -17.94
C THR A 205 4.71 33.62 -19.17
N ALA A 206 4.08 34.62 -19.79
CA ALA A 206 4.62 35.33 -20.95
C ALA A 206 5.98 36.04 -20.71
N LEU A 207 6.40 36.19 -19.45
CA LEU A 207 7.70 36.74 -19.05
C LEU A 207 8.72 35.69 -18.59
N GLY A 208 8.35 34.40 -18.57
CA GLY A 208 9.22 33.30 -18.11
C GLY A 208 9.53 33.30 -16.60
N LEU A 209 8.69 33.95 -15.79
CA LEU A 209 8.86 34.04 -14.33
C LEU A 209 8.35 32.80 -13.59
N VAL A 210 7.31 32.15 -14.11
CA VAL A 210 6.78 30.87 -13.62
C VAL A 210 6.77 29.86 -14.74
N SER A 211 7.17 28.62 -14.41
CA SER A 211 7.11 27.43 -15.26
C SER A 211 6.61 26.24 -14.44
N PHE A 212 5.46 25.69 -14.80
CA PHE A 212 4.86 24.51 -14.17
C PHE A 212 4.51 23.47 -15.25
N ASP A 213 5.16 22.31 -15.23
CA ASP A 213 4.85 21.21 -16.14
C ASP A 213 3.96 20.18 -15.43
N TYR A 214 2.71 20.08 -15.87
CA TYR A 214 1.77 19.11 -15.33
C TYR A 214 1.89 17.76 -16.07
N THR A 215 1.62 17.73 -17.38
CA THR A 215 1.63 16.48 -18.17
C THR A 215 2.47 16.49 -19.45
N ASP A 216 3.07 17.61 -19.89
CA ASP A 216 3.79 17.59 -21.18
C ASP A 216 5.05 16.74 -21.10
N GLY A 217 5.81 16.77 -19.99
CA GLY A 217 6.94 15.89 -19.78
C GLY A 217 6.58 14.40 -19.88
N LEU A 218 5.43 13.99 -19.33
CA LEU A 218 4.94 12.60 -19.46
C LEU A 218 4.49 12.27 -20.88
N VAL A 219 3.78 13.20 -21.51
CA VAL A 219 3.25 13.05 -22.87
C VAL A 219 4.40 12.95 -23.89
N ASP A 220 5.45 13.74 -23.72
CA ASP A 220 6.62 13.73 -24.60
C ASP A 220 7.56 12.54 -24.35
N GLU A 221 7.67 12.05 -23.11
CA GLU A 221 8.30 10.75 -22.79
C GLU A 221 7.61 9.63 -23.60
N PHE A 222 6.28 9.52 -23.57
CA PHE A 222 5.54 8.55 -24.38
C PHE A 222 5.70 8.77 -25.89
N LYS A 223 5.62 10.01 -26.39
CA LYS A 223 5.86 10.30 -27.83
C LYS A 223 7.23 9.85 -28.30
N SER A 224 8.26 9.97 -27.46
CA SER A 224 9.62 9.55 -27.80
C SER A 224 9.72 8.04 -28.09
N HIS A 225 8.78 7.24 -27.54
CA HIS A 225 8.63 5.79 -27.76
C HIS A 225 7.60 5.44 -28.85
N GLY A 226 7.14 6.42 -29.63
CA GLY A 226 6.23 6.22 -30.76
C GLY A 226 4.74 6.25 -30.43
N TYR A 227 4.36 6.72 -29.24
CA TYR A 227 2.96 7.04 -28.95
C TYR A 227 2.51 8.33 -29.66
N LEU A 228 1.20 8.43 -29.96
CA LEU A 228 0.61 9.56 -30.67
C LEU A 228 -0.64 10.06 -29.95
N GLU A 229 -0.67 11.37 -29.64
CA GLU A 229 -1.82 12.02 -28.98
C GLU A 229 -3.10 11.85 -29.82
N ASN A 230 -4.14 11.30 -29.20
CA ASN A 230 -5.44 10.92 -29.79
C ASN A 230 -5.42 9.74 -30.77
N GLU A 231 -4.33 8.95 -30.84
CA GLU A 231 -4.31 7.67 -31.58
C GLU A 231 -3.90 6.49 -30.68
N SER A 232 -2.86 6.65 -29.86
CA SER A 232 -2.42 5.65 -28.87
C SER A 232 -2.14 6.24 -27.48
N LEU A 233 -2.08 7.56 -27.35
CA LEU A 233 -2.01 8.27 -26.07
C LEU A 233 -3.21 9.20 -25.94
N PHE A 234 -3.95 9.09 -24.85
CA PHE A 234 -5.20 9.79 -24.63
C PHE A 234 -5.20 10.51 -23.28
N LEU A 235 -5.83 11.68 -23.25
CA LEU A 235 -6.03 12.48 -22.05
C LEU A 235 -7.53 12.48 -21.69
N PHE A 236 -7.86 12.49 -20.41
CA PHE A 236 -9.23 12.63 -19.90
C PHE A 236 -9.42 13.99 -19.21
N PRO A 237 -9.75 15.08 -19.95
CA PRO A 237 -10.22 16.30 -19.33
C PRO A 237 -11.60 16.07 -18.70
N TYR A 238 -11.79 16.55 -17.47
CA TYR A 238 -13.08 16.50 -16.76
C TYR A 238 -13.27 17.74 -15.88
N ASP A 239 -14.51 18.02 -15.47
CA ASP A 239 -14.77 19.09 -14.50
C ASP A 239 -14.42 18.59 -13.09
N TRP A 240 -13.22 18.94 -12.66
CA TRP A 240 -12.64 18.52 -11.39
C TRP A 240 -13.41 18.99 -10.16
N ARG A 241 -14.33 19.97 -10.30
CA ARG A 241 -15.14 20.48 -9.18
C ARG A 241 -16.08 19.42 -8.62
N TYR A 242 -16.56 18.51 -9.47
CA TYR A 242 -17.48 17.43 -9.07
C TYR A 242 -16.80 16.25 -8.38
N GLY A 243 -15.47 16.08 -8.50
CA GLY A 243 -14.75 14.99 -7.85
C GLY A 243 -15.21 13.60 -8.30
N ALA A 244 -15.35 12.69 -7.35
CA ALA A 244 -15.86 11.32 -7.54
C ALA A 244 -17.28 11.12 -6.97
N SER A 245 -17.75 11.96 -6.03
CA SER A 245 -19.12 11.88 -5.46
C SER A 245 -20.15 12.77 -6.17
N GLY A 246 -19.71 13.89 -6.77
CA GLY A 246 -20.56 14.92 -7.36
C GLY A 246 -21.21 14.52 -8.70
N LYS A 247 -22.31 15.21 -9.05
CA LYS A 247 -23.15 14.89 -10.21
C LYS A 247 -23.46 16.11 -11.07
N TYR A 248 -23.32 15.94 -12.38
CA TYR A 248 -23.71 16.91 -13.39
C TYR A 248 -25.25 17.10 -13.43
N ALA A 249 -25.70 18.17 -14.07
CA ALA A 249 -27.13 18.55 -14.12
C ALA A 249 -28.04 17.57 -14.88
N ASP A 250 -27.48 16.65 -15.67
CA ASP A 250 -28.17 15.53 -16.32
C ASP A 250 -28.18 14.24 -15.48
N GLY A 251 -27.48 14.23 -14.34
CA GLY A 251 -27.36 13.12 -13.40
C GLY A 251 -26.11 12.25 -13.58
N LEU A 252 -25.27 12.51 -14.59
CA LEU A 252 -24.00 11.80 -14.79
C LEU A 252 -22.95 12.19 -13.74
N THR A 253 -21.89 11.40 -13.64
CA THR A 253 -20.68 11.64 -12.82
C THR A 253 -19.43 11.71 -13.70
N ASN A 254 -18.30 12.16 -13.12
CA ASN A 254 -16.99 12.01 -13.77
C ASN A 254 -16.62 10.54 -14.04
N VAL A 255 -17.18 9.60 -13.26
CA VAL A 255 -16.99 8.15 -13.41
C VAL A 255 -17.69 7.61 -14.66
N ASP A 256 -18.90 8.10 -14.95
CA ASP A 256 -19.66 7.74 -16.16
C ASP A 256 -18.98 8.29 -17.42
N LEU A 257 -18.49 9.53 -17.35
CA LEU A 257 -17.71 10.15 -18.43
C LEU A 257 -16.37 9.43 -18.67
N LEU A 258 -15.73 8.92 -17.60
CA LEU A 258 -14.52 8.10 -17.71
C LEU A 258 -14.82 6.76 -18.38
N ASN A 259 -15.89 6.07 -17.99
CA ASN A 259 -16.34 4.86 -18.68
C ASN A 259 -16.60 5.15 -20.17
N GLN A 260 -17.33 6.22 -20.50
CA GLN A 260 -17.55 6.60 -21.89
C GLN A 260 -16.23 6.84 -22.64
N LYS A 261 -15.28 7.58 -22.06
CA LYS A 261 -13.96 7.81 -22.67
C LYS A 261 -13.21 6.50 -22.96
N ILE A 262 -13.29 5.53 -22.06
CA ILE A 262 -12.67 4.21 -22.22
C ILE A 262 -13.33 3.43 -23.36
N GLN A 263 -14.67 3.43 -23.44
CA GLN A 263 -15.38 2.83 -24.57
C GLN A 263 -15.06 3.53 -25.90
N ASP A 264 -14.94 4.87 -25.91
CA ASP A 264 -14.59 5.62 -27.12
C ASP A 264 -13.18 5.27 -27.61
N ILE A 265 -12.19 5.10 -26.71
CA ILE A 265 -10.83 4.65 -27.06
C ILE A 265 -10.84 3.23 -27.64
N ILE A 266 -11.58 2.30 -27.01
CA ILE A 266 -11.76 0.92 -27.50
C ILE A 266 -12.35 0.91 -28.91
N ASN A 267 -13.43 1.68 -29.13
CA ASN A 267 -14.09 1.78 -30.43
C ASN A 267 -13.23 2.48 -31.51
N GLN A 268 -12.42 3.47 -31.12
CA GLN A 268 -11.55 4.21 -32.03
C GLN A 268 -10.32 3.40 -32.46
N THR A 269 -9.65 2.74 -31.51
CA THR A 269 -8.40 2.01 -31.74
C THR A 269 -8.63 0.57 -32.22
N GLY A 270 -9.78 -0.01 -31.90
CA GLY A 270 -10.07 -1.44 -32.06
C GLY A 270 -9.33 -2.32 -31.05
N GLU A 271 -8.60 -1.75 -30.09
CA GLU A 271 -8.01 -2.49 -28.97
C GLU A 271 -9.05 -2.77 -27.88
N PHE A 272 -8.94 -3.94 -27.25
CA PHE A 272 -9.91 -4.42 -26.25
C PHE A 272 -9.42 -4.25 -24.80
N LYS A 273 -8.16 -3.82 -24.63
CA LYS A 273 -7.60 -3.36 -23.36
C LYS A 273 -6.77 -2.09 -23.57
N ILE A 274 -6.79 -1.22 -22.58
CA ILE A 274 -5.97 0.00 -22.47
C ILE A 274 -5.14 -0.05 -21.17
N ASP A 275 -4.19 0.86 -21.04
CA ASP A 275 -3.52 1.14 -19.77
C ASP A 275 -3.93 2.51 -19.22
N VAL A 276 -3.81 2.68 -17.91
CA VAL A 276 -4.18 3.92 -17.21
C VAL A 276 -3.02 4.49 -16.39
N VAL A 277 -2.87 5.81 -16.41
CA VAL A 277 -2.10 6.58 -15.42
C VAL A 277 -3.10 7.50 -14.72
N ALA A 278 -3.28 7.34 -13.41
CA ALA A 278 -4.27 8.11 -12.65
C ALA A 278 -3.60 8.88 -11.51
N HIS A 279 -3.70 10.21 -11.57
CA HIS A 279 -3.01 11.12 -10.67
C HIS A 279 -3.94 11.71 -9.60
N SER A 280 -3.53 11.69 -8.33
CA SER A 280 -4.22 12.36 -7.22
C SER A 280 -5.71 11.98 -7.18
N LEU A 281 -6.63 12.94 -7.11
CA LEU A 281 -8.09 12.75 -7.20
C LEU A 281 -8.55 11.90 -8.41
N GLY A 282 -7.83 11.94 -9.54
CA GLY A 282 -8.09 11.10 -10.70
C GLY A 282 -7.99 9.60 -10.40
N GLY A 283 -7.14 9.22 -9.44
CA GLY A 283 -7.08 7.87 -8.89
C GLY A 283 -8.35 7.44 -8.18
N LEU A 284 -9.02 8.33 -7.43
CA LEU A 284 -10.29 8.03 -6.77
C LEU A 284 -11.42 7.84 -7.79
N ILE A 285 -11.47 8.66 -8.84
CA ILE A 285 -12.42 8.54 -9.95
C ILE A 285 -12.19 7.23 -10.72
N PHE A 286 -10.93 6.86 -10.99
CA PHE A 286 -10.57 5.59 -11.62
C PHE A 286 -10.93 4.37 -10.75
N LYS A 287 -10.61 4.42 -9.45
CA LYS A 287 -10.96 3.38 -8.48
C LYS A 287 -12.48 3.18 -8.44
N LYS A 288 -13.24 4.28 -8.44
CA LYS A 288 -14.71 4.24 -8.48
C LYS A 288 -15.25 3.69 -9.80
N TYR A 289 -14.60 3.96 -10.93
CA TYR A 289 -14.96 3.36 -12.23
C TYR A 289 -14.90 1.83 -12.19
N VAL A 290 -13.83 1.24 -11.65
CA VAL A 290 -13.68 -0.23 -11.56
C VAL A 290 -14.75 -0.86 -10.63
N ILE A 291 -15.21 -0.13 -9.63
CA ILE A 291 -16.22 -0.58 -8.66
C ILE A 291 -17.65 -0.43 -9.20
N ASP A 292 -17.97 0.71 -9.84
CA ASP A 292 -19.30 1.01 -10.38
C ASP A 292 -19.58 0.25 -11.70
N TYR A 293 -18.52 -0.12 -12.43
CA TYR A 293 -18.58 -0.91 -13.68
C TYR A 293 -17.89 -2.27 -13.54
N PRO A 294 -18.37 -3.17 -12.65
CA PRO A 294 -17.71 -4.43 -12.34
C PRO A 294 -17.80 -5.43 -13.49
N VAL A 295 -16.69 -6.15 -13.70
CA VAL A 295 -16.44 -7.06 -14.83
C VAL A 295 -15.71 -8.32 -14.36
N GLY A 296 -15.74 -9.38 -15.15
CA GLY A 296 -14.93 -10.57 -14.88
C GLY A 296 -13.43 -10.28 -15.01
N TYR A 297 -12.61 -11.02 -14.26
CA TYR A 297 -11.15 -10.86 -14.22
C TYR A 297 -10.49 -10.81 -15.62
N SER A 298 -10.96 -11.65 -16.55
CA SER A 298 -10.46 -11.66 -17.93
C SER A 298 -10.99 -10.51 -18.80
N ASP A 299 -12.14 -9.95 -18.43
CA ASP A 299 -13.00 -9.13 -19.30
C ASP A 299 -12.78 -7.63 -19.11
N SER A 300 -11.94 -7.21 -18.15
CA SER A 300 -11.66 -5.80 -17.90
C SER A 300 -11.03 -5.09 -19.09
N ALA A 301 -11.56 -3.91 -19.42
CA ALA A 301 -11.01 -2.97 -20.39
C ALA A 301 -9.62 -2.44 -20.00
N ILE A 302 -9.17 -2.64 -18.76
CA ILE A 302 -7.86 -2.19 -18.28
C ILE A 302 -6.89 -3.40 -18.27
N ARG A 303 -5.67 -3.17 -18.73
CA ARG A 303 -4.53 -4.09 -18.62
C ARG A 303 -3.68 -3.71 -17.41
N LYS A 304 -3.06 -2.51 -17.44
CA LYS A 304 -2.29 -1.94 -16.34
C LYS A 304 -2.89 -0.64 -15.83
N ALA A 305 -2.67 -0.35 -14.54
CA ALA A 305 -2.97 0.96 -13.96
C ALA A 305 -1.82 1.43 -13.07
N VAL A 306 -1.35 2.67 -13.27
CA VAL A 306 -0.37 3.34 -12.40
C VAL A 306 -1.07 4.42 -11.59
N MET A 307 -1.11 4.21 -10.28
CA MET A 307 -1.73 5.11 -9.30
C MET A 307 -0.66 6.06 -8.74
N LEU A 308 -0.77 7.35 -9.02
CA LEU A 308 0.25 8.35 -8.75
C LEU A 308 -0.23 9.32 -7.67
N GLY A 309 0.40 9.32 -6.49
CA GLY A 309 0.07 10.24 -5.38
C GLY A 309 -1.40 10.23 -4.96
N VAL A 310 -2.10 9.09 -5.04
CA VAL A 310 -3.57 9.02 -4.87
C VAL A 310 -3.96 9.08 -3.38
N PRO A 311 -4.76 10.05 -2.92
CA PRO A 311 -5.18 10.15 -1.52
C PRO A 311 -6.30 9.15 -1.19
N ASN A 312 -5.98 7.87 -1.07
CA ASN A 312 -6.99 6.81 -0.89
C ASN A 312 -7.82 6.97 0.39
N LEU A 313 -7.25 7.57 1.44
CA LEU A 313 -7.90 7.84 2.72
C LEU A 313 -8.09 9.36 2.95
N GLY A 314 -8.14 10.15 1.87
CA GLY A 314 -8.12 11.61 1.92
C GLY A 314 -6.76 12.21 2.28
N ALA A 315 -6.72 13.52 2.50
CA ALA A 315 -5.52 14.29 2.83
C ALA A 315 -5.86 15.50 3.74
N PRO A 316 -5.21 15.68 4.91
CA PRO A 316 -5.52 16.77 5.83
C PRO A 316 -5.41 18.19 5.25
N LYS A 317 -4.68 18.38 4.13
CA LYS A 317 -4.61 19.67 3.43
C LYS A 317 -5.98 20.14 2.92
N ALA A 318 -6.93 19.25 2.65
CA ALA A 318 -8.32 19.61 2.33
C ALA A 318 -9.00 20.41 3.46
N ILE A 319 -8.66 20.14 4.72
CA ILE A 319 -9.18 20.88 5.89
C ILE A 319 -8.70 22.33 5.85
N LYS A 320 -7.41 22.57 5.55
CA LYS A 320 -6.85 23.92 5.36
C LYS A 320 -7.60 24.67 4.25
N VAL A 321 -7.76 24.03 3.10
CA VAL A 321 -8.43 24.62 1.91
C VAL A 321 -9.87 25.07 2.25
N LEU A 322 -10.60 24.31 3.06
CA LEU A 322 -11.96 24.67 3.47
C LEU A 322 -12.00 25.73 4.58
N LEU A 323 -11.07 25.69 5.55
CA LEU A 323 -11.06 26.58 6.73
C LEU A 323 -10.33 27.91 6.52
N GLN A 324 -9.31 27.96 5.67
CA GLN A 324 -8.51 29.15 5.37
C GLN A 324 -8.38 29.44 3.87
N GLY A 325 -8.27 28.39 3.06
CA GLY A 325 -7.85 28.49 1.66
C GLY A 325 -6.42 28.01 1.47
N ASP A 326 -6.02 27.85 0.21
CA ASP A 326 -4.66 27.49 -0.20
C ASP A 326 -4.46 27.92 -1.65
N ASN A 327 -3.39 28.68 -1.94
CA ASN A 327 -2.97 29.04 -3.29
C ASN A 327 -2.12 27.97 -3.99
N PHE A 328 -1.81 26.86 -3.31
CA PHE A 328 -1.03 25.73 -3.81
C PHE A 328 0.36 26.13 -4.36
N GLY A 329 0.94 27.23 -3.87
CA GLY A 329 2.21 27.78 -4.36
C GLY A 329 2.12 28.50 -5.71
N VAL A 330 0.91 28.81 -6.20
CA VAL A 330 0.72 29.58 -7.45
C VAL A 330 0.94 31.07 -7.19
N LEU A 331 1.99 31.62 -7.81
CA LEU A 331 2.33 33.06 -7.76
C LEU A 331 1.10 33.95 -8.04
N GLY A 332 0.78 34.82 -7.09
CA GLY A 332 -0.29 35.81 -7.18
C GLY A 332 -1.71 35.31 -6.86
N LEU A 333 -1.95 33.98 -6.83
CA LEU A 333 -3.26 33.42 -6.54
C LEU A 333 -3.65 33.60 -5.06
N SER A 334 -4.89 34.03 -4.82
CA SER A 334 -5.40 34.30 -3.47
C SER A 334 -5.98 33.08 -2.77
N ASP A 335 -5.50 32.78 -1.56
CA ASP A 335 -6.08 31.77 -0.65
C ASP A 335 -7.59 32.01 -0.44
N PHE A 336 -7.99 33.27 -0.30
CA PHE A 336 -9.39 33.65 -0.07
C PHE A 336 -10.30 33.29 -1.25
N GLU A 337 -9.79 33.42 -2.49
CA GLU A 337 -10.53 33.01 -3.68
C GLU A 337 -10.68 31.48 -3.73
N MET A 338 -9.60 30.75 -3.47
CA MET A 338 -9.62 29.29 -3.45
C MET A 338 -10.52 28.75 -2.33
N LYS A 339 -10.55 29.39 -1.15
CA LYS A 339 -11.52 29.11 -0.08
C LYS A 339 -12.97 29.33 -0.54
N LYS A 340 -13.24 30.43 -1.23
CA LYS A 340 -14.58 30.79 -1.74
C LYS A 340 -15.08 29.75 -2.76
N ILE A 341 -14.20 29.26 -3.63
CA ILE A 341 -14.50 28.20 -4.61
C ILE A 341 -14.70 26.84 -3.92
N ALA A 342 -13.77 26.45 -3.05
CA ALA A 342 -13.78 25.14 -2.39
C ALA A 342 -14.98 24.92 -1.47
N LYS A 343 -15.51 25.98 -0.84
CA LYS A 343 -16.54 25.89 0.22
C LYS A 343 -17.72 24.95 -0.07
N ASN A 344 -18.21 24.88 -1.31
CA ASN A 344 -19.33 24.01 -1.71
C ASN A 344 -18.95 23.01 -2.81
N MET A 345 -17.67 22.87 -3.14
CA MET A 345 -17.17 22.04 -4.23
C MET A 345 -17.06 20.58 -3.75
N PRO A 346 -17.82 19.62 -4.29
CA PRO A 346 -17.77 18.22 -3.84
C PRO A 346 -16.35 17.64 -3.79
N ALA A 347 -15.51 17.97 -4.77
CA ALA A 347 -14.12 17.52 -4.84
C ALA A 347 -13.20 17.99 -3.69
N ALA A 348 -13.58 19.03 -2.92
CA ALA A 348 -12.84 19.42 -1.73
C ALA A 348 -13.17 18.53 -0.52
N TYR A 349 -14.37 17.92 -0.51
CA TYR A 349 -14.84 17.01 0.53
C TYR A 349 -14.44 15.57 0.22
N ASP A 350 -14.45 15.17 -1.06
CA ASP A 350 -13.88 13.90 -1.58
C ASP A 350 -12.36 13.72 -1.32
N LEU A 351 -11.73 14.66 -0.61
CA LEU A 351 -10.32 14.68 -0.23
C LEU A 351 -10.12 14.89 1.28
N LEU A 352 -11.18 14.98 2.08
CA LEU A 352 -11.08 15.04 3.53
C LEU A 352 -10.60 13.70 4.12
N PRO A 353 -9.82 13.68 5.21
CA PRO A 353 -9.39 12.45 5.85
C PRO A 353 -10.58 11.59 6.31
N ASP A 354 -10.58 10.32 5.95
CA ASP A 354 -11.66 9.38 6.28
C ASP A 354 -11.50 8.73 7.68
N GLN A 355 -12.45 7.87 8.05
CA GLN A 355 -12.40 7.11 9.30
C GLN A 355 -11.16 6.20 9.39
N GLN A 356 -10.64 5.68 8.27
CA GLN A 356 -9.45 4.83 8.26
C GLN A 356 -8.17 5.63 8.40
N TYR A 357 -8.11 6.86 7.89
CA TYR A 357 -7.03 7.78 8.22
C TYR A 357 -7.05 8.10 9.72
N PHE A 358 -8.23 8.33 10.31
CA PHE A 358 -8.36 8.47 11.76
C PHE A 358 -7.92 7.20 12.51
N ASP A 359 -8.29 6.01 12.04
CA ASP A 359 -7.86 4.75 12.67
C ASP A 359 -6.34 4.54 12.51
N GLU A 360 -5.76 4.78 11.34
CA GLU A 360 -4.32 4.57 11.07
C GLU A 360 -3.40 5.66 11.64
N LYS A 361 -3.91 6.87 11.94
CA LYS A 361 -3.11 8.04 12.39
C LYS A 361 -3.57 8.72 13.67
N GLY A 362 -4.73 8.40 14.20
CA GLY A 362 -5.37 9.12 15.30
C GLY A 362 -6.05 10.41 14.84
N SER A 363 -6.24 11.36 15.76
CA SER A 363 -6.93 12.61 15.44
C SER A 363 -6.16 13.45 14.42
N PHE A 364 -6.92 14.05 13.50
CA PHE A 364 -6.44 15.04 12.53
C PHE A 364 -6.94 16.47 12.83
N ILE A 365 -7.66 16.68 13.95
CA ILE A 365 -8.05 18.01 14.45
C ILE A 365 -7.88 18.04 15.98
N LYS A 366 -6.93 18.84 16.48
CA LYS A 366 -6.86 19.25 17.89
C LYS A 366 -7.55 20.59 18.08
N ILE A 367 -8.22 20.79 19.22
CA ILE A 367 -8.60 22.12 19.72
C ILE A 367 -7.81 22.41 20.99
N ILE A 368 -7.22 23.60 21.07
CA ILE A 368 -6.63 24.18 22.28
C ILE A 368 -7.51 25.37 22.69
N ASN A 369 -7.88 25.47 23.96
CA ASN A 369 -8.64 26.59 24.50
C ASN A 369 -7.86 27.26 25.64
N GLU A 370 -7.56 28.55 25.49
CA GLU A 370 -6.92 29.37 26.51
C GLU A 370 -7.86 30.48 26.97
N ASP A 371 -8.04 30.65 28.27
CA ASP A 371 -8.75 31.80 28.84
C ASP A 371 -7.84 32.53 29.83
N VAL A 372 -7.33 33.70 29.42
CA VAL A 372 -6.41 34.52 30.22
C VAL A 372 -7.07 35.00 31.53
N VAL A 373 -8.39 35.17 31.54
CA VAL A 373 -9.15 35.64 32.72
C VAL A 373 -9.35 34.52 33.73
N GLN A 374 -9.46 33.26 33.27
CA GLN A 374 -9.63 32.09 34.12
C GLN A 374 -8.32 31.33 34.41
N SER A 375 -7.24 31.63 33.66
CA SER A 375 -5.96 30.90 33.67
C SER A 375 -6.13 29.40 33.37
N THR A 376 -7.03 29.07 32.44
CA THR A 376 -7.31 27.69 32.00
C THR A 376 -6.67 27.43 30.64
N HIS A 377 -6.04 26.26 30.51
CA HIS A 377 -5.54 25.68 29.27
C HIS A 377 -6.18 24.30 29.09
N GLU A 378 -6.95 24.11 28.03
CA GLU A 378 -7.63 22.84 27.72
C GLU A 378 -7.30 22.38 26.30
N GLU A 379 -6.54 21.30 26.17
CA GLU A 379 -6.28 20.62 24.91
C GLU A 379 -7.22 19.43 24.72
N LYS A 380 -7.68 19.24 23.48
CA LYS A 380 -8.48 18.09 23.09
C LYS A 380 -8.23 17.70 21.64
N ASP A 381 -7.67 16.52 21.44
CA ASP A 381 -7.72 15.80 20.18
C ASP A 381 -9.18 15.35 19.92
N LEU A 382 -9.76 15.72 18.77
CA LEU A 382 -11.14 15.38 18.44
C LEU A 382 -11.24 13.93 17.93
N SER A 383 -12.30 13.23 18.30
CA SER A 383 -12.67 11.97 17.61
C SER A 383 -13.10 12.24 16.16
N TYR A 384 -13.20 11.19 15.33
CA TYR A 384 -13.68 11.32 13.94
C TYR A 384 -15.04 12.05 13.84
N HIS A 385 -16.02 11.64 14.64
CA HIS A 385 -17.35 12.26 14.64
C HIS A 385 -17.29 13.75 15.06
N GLU A 386 -16.51 14.07 16.08
CA GLU A 386 -16.35 15.46 16.57
C GLU A 386 -15.57 16.33 15.57
N SER A 387 -14.63 15.76 14.82
CA SER A 387 -13.91 16.43 13.73
C SER A 387 -14.89 16.87 12.63
N LYS A 388 -15.86 16.01 12.29
CA LYS A 388 -16.91 16.34 11.31
C LYS A 388 -17.93 17.35 11.83
N ASP A 389 -18.32 17.25 13.10
CA ASP A 389 -19.17 18.27 13.74
C ASP A 389 -18.46 19.63 13.83
N PHE A 390 -17.14 19.63 14.04
CA PHE A 390 -16.31 20.84 13.99
C PHE A 390 -16.26 21.45 12.59
N LEU A 391 -16.16 20.64 11.53
CA LEU A 391 -16.21 21.12 10.14
C LEU A 391 -17.60 21.67 9.79
N ILE A 392 -18.67 20.87 9.92
CA ILE A 392 -20.03 21.28 9.58
C ILE A 392 -20.55 22.37 10.53
N SER A 393 -20.69 22.05 11.81
CA SER A 393 -21.44 22.85 12.78
C SER A 393 -20.58 23.93 13.44
N GLY A 394 -19.29 23.67 13.65
CA GLY A 394 -18.33 24.65 14.14
C GLY A 394 -18.00 25.72 13.10
N ASN A 395 -17.68 25.30 11.87
CA ASN A 395 -17.13 26.16 10.82
C ASN A 395 -18.09 26.49 9.66
N ASN A 396 -19.35 26.02 9.71
CA ASN A 396 -20.38 26.29 8.70
C ASN A 396 -19.99 25.83 7.28
N LEU A 397 -19.39 24.64 7.22
CA LEU A 397 -19.08 23.92 5.97
C LEU A 397 -20.29 23.08 5.49
N ASN A 398 -20.23 22.60 4.25
CA ASN A 398 -21.40 22.06 3.56
C ASN A 398 -21.67 20.60 3.92
N ALA A 399 -22.62 20.39 4.84
CA ALA A 399 -23.07 19.07 5.25
C ALA A 399 -23.53 18.16 4.09
N ALA A 400 -24.02 18.69 2.97
CA ALA A 400 -24.40 17.86 1.83
C ALA A 400 -23.19 17.33 1.06
N ALA A 401 -22.10 18.13 0.97
CA ALA A 401 -20.85 17.70 0.35
C ALA A 401 -20.10 16.69 1.24
N GLU A 402 -20.08 16.93 2.56
CA GLU A 402 -19.56 15.99 3.56
C GLU A 402 -20.26 14.62 3.45
N ASN A 403 -21.58 14.60 3.39
CA ASN A 403 -22.33 13.36 3.18
C ASN A 403 -22.05 12.74 1.79
N GLY A 404 -21.62 13.51 0.80
CA GLY A 404 -21.14 12.99 -0.49
C GLY A 404 -19.84 12.20 -0.33
N ALA A 405 -18.85 12.78 0.35
CA ALA A 405 -17.57 12.16 0.65
C ALA A 405 -17.69 10.91 1.53
N GLU A 406 -18.58 10.92 2.51
CA GLU A 406 -18.87 9.75 3.37
C GLU A 406 -19.55 8.59 2.63
N ASN A 407 -20.27 8.87 1.53
CA ASN A 407 -20.80 7.82 0.66
C ASN A 407 -19.77 7.36 -0.40
N LEU A 408 -18.62 8.03 -0.49
CA LEU A 408 -17.46 7.60 -1.27
C LEU A 408 -16.54 6.74 -0.41
N HIS A 409 -16.04 7.31 0.70
CA HIS A 409 -15.12 6.68 1.65
C HIS A 409 -15.83 5.65 2.54
N THR A 410 -15.97 4.45 1.98
CA THR A 410 -16.47 3.25 2.65
C THR A 410 -15.40 2.17 2.61
N LEU A 411 -15.36 1.26 3.58
CA LEU A 411 -14.40 0.14 3.59
C LEU A 411 -14.36 -0.63 2.25
N SER A 412 -15.52 -0.77 1.59
CA SER A 412 -15.72 -1.38 0.26
C SER A 412 -15.17 -0.57 -0.94
N PHE A 413 -14.86 0.70 -0.75
CA PHE A 413 -14.18 1.57 -1.73
C PHE A 413 -12.70 1.73 -1.37
N ASP A 414 -12.39 2.13 -0.14
CA ASP A 414 -11.04 2.51 0.28
C ASP A 414 -10.06 1.32 0.28
N LYS A 415 -10.51 0.16 0.81
CA LYS A 415 -9.75 -1.10 0.78
C LYS A 415 -10.16 -2.01 -0.39
N TYR A 416 -10.72 -1.47 -1.48
CA TYR A 416 -10.99 -2.24 -2.69
C TYR A 416 -9.70 -2.63 -3.43
N ASP A 417 -9.56 -3.92 -3.74
CA ASP A 417 -8.42 -4.45 -4.50
C ASP A 417 -8.76 -4.49 -6.01
N LEU A 418 -8.21 -3.53 -6.76
CA LEU A 418 -8.44 -3.40 -8.21
C LEU A 418 -7.94 -4.62 -9.00
N ARG A 419 -7.06 -5.46 -8.42
CA ARG A 419 -6.58 -6.70 -9.06
C ARG A 419 -7.69 -7.76 -9.17
N TRP A 420 -8.79 -7.64 -8.41
CA TRP A 420 -9.96 -8.53 -8.56
C TRP A 420 -10.64 -8.38 -9.93
N ALA A 421 -10.54 -7.19 -10.54
CA ALA A 421 -10.94 -6.95 -11.93
C ALA A 421 -9.85 -7.36 -12.97
N GLY A 422 -8.80 -8.06 -12.56
CA GLY A 422 -7.71 -8.51 -13.43
C GLY A 422 -6.78 -7.40 -13.94
N ILE A 423 -6.69 -6.31 -13.17
CA ILE A 423 -5.83 -5.16 -13.46
C ILE A 423 -4.45 -5.39 -12.83
N ASP A 424 -3.39 -5.31 -13.64
CA ASP A 424 -2.00 -5.32 -13.16
C ASP A 424 -1.65 -3.93 -12.62
N LEU A 425 -1.75 -3.82 -11.29
CA LEU A 425 -1.80 -2.56 -10.54
C LEU A 425 -0.42 -2.15 -10.04
N TYR A 426 -0.09 -0.87 -10.20
CA TYR A 426 1.15 -0.23 -9.77
C TYR A 426 0.86 1.06 -9.01
N SER A 427 1.73 1.45 -8.07
CA SER A 427 1.66 2.77 -7.43
C SER A 427 3.02 3.46 -7.39
N ILE A 428 3.02 4.79 -7.52
CA ILE A 428 4.20 5.64 -7.32
C ILE A 428 3.81 6.74 -6.34
N ASN A 429 4.36 6.69 -5.14
CA ASN A 429 3.97 7.53 -4.01
C ASN A 429 5.15 8.43 -3.62
N GLY A 430 4.97 9.76 -3.63
CA GLY A 430 5.96 10.65 -3.03
C GLY A 430 6.02 10.43 -1.52
N CYS A 431 7.23 10.34 -0.98
CA CYS A 431 7.42 9.78 0.36
C CYS A 431 8.41 10.53 1.27
N LYS A 432 9.03 11.60 0.77
CA LYS A 432 10.13 12.30 1.46
C LYS A 432 9.99 13.81 1.56
N THR A 433 8.83 14.35 1.21
CA THR A 433 8.45 15.74 1.42
C THR A 433 7.64 15.86 2.72
N ARG A 434 7.87 16.90 3.52
CA ARG A 434 7.01 17.19 4.68
C ARG A 434 5.58 17.44 4.20
N THR A 435 4.61 16.84 4.88
CA THR A 435 3.20 16.84 4.48
C THR A 435 2.32 17.03 5.71
N LEU A 436 1.20 17.74 5.57
CA LEU A 436 0.28 18.02 6.67
C LEU A 436 -0.42 16.73 7.14
N GLY A 437 -0.23 16.36 8.41
CA GLY A 437 -0.85 15.17 9.03
C GLY A 437 -2.15 15.45 9.80
N GLY A 438 -2.43 16.70 10.10
CA GLY A 438 -3.61 17.18 10.83
C GLY A 438 -3.48 18.66 11.18
N ILE A 439 -4.50 19.24 11.79
CA ILE A 439 -4.57 20.67 12.14
C ILE A 439 -4.84 20.88 13.64
N THR A 440 -4.38 22.00 14.17
CA THR A 440 -4.72 22.48 15.52
C THR A 440 -5.48 23.79 15.36
N GLN A 441 -6.61 23.95 16.05
CA GLN A 441 -7.25 25.25 16.25
C GLN A 441 -7.00 25.75 17.68
N GLU A 442 -6.51 26.97 17.80
CA GLU A 442 -6.17 27.63 19.05
C GLU A 442 -7.19 28.74 19.33
N ASN A 443 -7.96 28.59 20.41
CA ASN A 443 -8.99 29.54 20.83
C ASN A 443 -8.48 30.38 22.00
N PHE A 444 -7.76 31.46 21.71
CA PHE A 444 -7.22 32.38 22.72
C PHE A 444 -8.26 33.42 23.14
N LYS A 445 -8.72 33.37 24.39
CA LYS A 445 -9.71 34.30 24.94
C LYS A 445 -9.04 35.37 25.80
N ASN A 446 -9.04 36.59 25.27
CA ASN A 446 -8.33 37.73 25.83
C ASN A 446 -8.97 38.29 27.12
N VAL A 447 -8.29 39.26 27.76
CA VAL A 447 -8.75 39.92 29.00
C VAL A 447 -10.08 40.67 28.91
N PHE A 448 -10.61 40.89 27.70
CA PHE A 448 -11.94 41.47 27.45
C PHE A 448 -13.02 40.40 27.19
N GLY A 449 -12.66 39.12 27.28
CA GLY A 449 -13.55 37.98 27.02
C GLY A 449 -13.79 37.69 25.54
N GLN A 450 -13.02 38.29 24.64
CA GLN A 450 -13.11 38.03 23.19
C GLN A 450 -12.22 36.84 22.84
N THR A 451 -12.79 35.84 22.17
CA THR A 451 -12.02 34.73 21.58
C THR A 451 -11.43 35.18 20.24
N LEU A 452 -10.11 35.09 20.13
CA LEU A 452 -9.35 35.07 18.89
C LEU A 452 -9.13 33.60 18.49
N VAL A 453 -9.05 33.32 17.19
CA VAL A 453 -8.83 31.97 16.67
C VAL A 453 -7.58 31.98 15.80
N SER A 454 -6.52 31.32 16.25
CA SER A 454 -5.35 30.96 15.45
C SER A 454 -5.42 29.47 15.06
N TYR A 455 -4.55 29.06 14.15
CA TYR A 455 -4.43 27.68 13.71
C TYR A 455 -2.97 27.36 13.42
N SER A 456 -2.58 26.12 13.68
CA SER A 456 -1.25 25.57 13.43
C SER A 456 -1.34 24.13 12.91
N ALA A 457 -0.22 23.57 12.45
CA ALA A 457 -0.18 22.16 12.05
C ALA A 457 -0.14 21.24 13.29
N LEU A 458 -1.05 20.27 13.40
CA LEU A 458 -1.09 19.31 14.53
C LEU A 458 0.13 18.41 14.57
N LYS A 459 0.47 17.88 13.38
CA LYS A 459 1.62 17.05 13.13
C LYS A 459 1.93 17.17 11.65
N SER A 460 3.21 17.16 11.31
CA SER A 460 3.62 16.93 9.93
C SER A 460 4.29 15.57 9.82
N ILE A 461 4.01 14.92 8.70
CA ILE A 461 4.38 13.54 8.40
C ILE A 461 4.98 13.46 7.00
N ARG A 462 5.44 12.28 6.61
CA ARG A 462 6.04 12.03 5.29
C ARG A 462 4.99 11.88 4.19
N GLY A 463 5.32 12.33 2.99
CA GLY A 463 4.45 12.28 1.81
C GLY A 463 5.07 13.05 0.64
N ASP A 464 4.21 13.72 -0.15
CA ASP A 464 4.56 14.47 -1.37
C ASP A 464 4.31 15.99 -1.29
N GLY A 465 4.05 16.52 -0.08
CA GLY A 465 3.67 17.93 0.16
C GLY A 465 2.17 18.19 0.15
N THR A 466 1.36 17.21 -0.28
CA THR A 466 -0.12 17.28 -0.27
C THR A 466 -0.75 16.06 0.36
N VAL A 467 -0.34 14.85 -0.05
CA VAL A 467 -0.92 13.57 0.35
C VAL A 467 0.04 12.81 1.28
N PRO A 468 -0.41 12.45 2.50
CA PRO A 468 0.36 11.58 3.40
C PRO A 468 0.72 10.25 2.76
N LEU A 469 1.95 9.76 3.00
CA LEU A 469 2.45 8.52 2.42
C LEU A 469 1.53 7.33 2.72
N GLU A 470 0.92 7.29 3.90
CA GLU A 470 0.02 6.20 4.31
C GLU A 470 -1.34 6.28 3.59
N SER A 471 -1.86 7.48 3.28
CA SER A 471 -3.04 7.63 2.41
C SER A 471 -2.73 7.21 0.97
N ALA A 472 -1.51 7.49 0.47
CA ALA A 472 -1.06 6.99 -0.83
C ALA A 472 -0.74 5.49 -0.82
N GLY A 473 -0.29 4.93 0.32
CA GLY A 473 0.23 3.58 0.48
C GLY A 473 -0.77 2.52 0.92
N SER A 474 -1.97 2.92 1.37
CA SER A 474 -3.03 2.03 1.87
C SER A 474 -3.78 1.24 0.79
N LEU A 475 -3.59 1.59 -0.49
CA LEU A 475 -4.17 0.88 -1.63
C LEU A 475 -3.74 -0.60 -1.65
N PRO A 476 -4.67 -1.57 -1.69
CA PRO A 476 -4.33 -2.99 -1.81
C PRO A 476 -3.64 -3.31 -3.15
N ILE A 477 -2.41 -3.79 -3.08
CA ILE A 477 -1.50 -3.96 -4.21
C ILE A 477 -0.36 -4.93 -3.81
N ASP A 478 0.35 -5.50 -4.78
CA ASP A 478 1.59 -6.24 -4.50
C ASP A 478 2.74 -5.29 -4.12
N GLU A 479 3.47 -5.58 -3.04
CA GLU A 479 4.61 -4.76 -2.59
C GLU A 479 5.70 -4.59 -3.68
N ASN A 480 5.86 -5.59 -4.56
CA ASN A 480 6.78 -5.50 -5.71
C ASN A 480 6.36 -4.46 -6.76
N ASN A 481 5.10 -4.02 -6.74
CA ASN A 481 4.53 -3.03 -7.67
C ASN A 481 4.36 -1.64 -7.02
N LYS A 482 4.68 -1.48 -5.72
CA LYS A 482 4.84 -0.17 -5.09
C LYS A 482 6.20 0.43 -5.43
N TYR A 483 6.21 1.73 -5.68
CA TYR A 483 7.39 2.56 -5.85
C TYR A 483 7.25 3.83 -5.00
N TYR A 484 8.37 4.34 -4.53
CA TYR A 484 8.44 5.52 -3.68
C TYR A 484 9.31 6.58 -4.33
N ALA A 485 8.74 7.77 -4.59
CA ALA A 485 9.49 8.90 -5.11
C ALA A 485 10.17 9.65 -3.96
N LEU A 486 11.49 9.67 -3.98
CA LEU A 486 12.36 10.30 -2.97
C LEU A 486 12.54 11.80 -3.21
N VAL A 487 12.23 12.28 -4.41
CA VAL A 487 11.94 13.69 -4.70
C VAL A 487 10.53 13.75 -5.25
N ALA A 488 9.64 14.54 -4.65
CA ALA A 488 8.25 14.64 -5.08
C ALA A 488 7.63 16.01 -4.80
N ASP A 489 7.25 16.70 -5.87
CA ASP A 489 6.24 17.76 -5.89
C ASP A 489 4.92 17.15 -6.38
N HIS A 490 3.92 17.06 -5.50
CA HIS A 490 2.60 16.49 -5.82
C HIS A 490 2.01 17.01 -7.15
N GLY A 491 2.08 18.32 -7.40
CA GLY A 491 1.53 18.92 -8.61
C GLY A 491 2.26 18.49 -9.87
N LYS A 492 3.60 18.39 -9.79
CA LYS A 492 4.48 18.08 -10.94
C LYS A 492 4.73 16.57 -11.15
N MET A 493 4.28 15.69 -10.24
CA MET A 493 4.59 14.25 -10.26
C MET A 493 4.50 13.58 -11.64
N PRO A 494 3.45 13.79 -12.48
CA PRO A 494 3.35 13.07 -13.75
C PRO A 494 4.53 13.33 -14.69
N SER A 495 5.02 14.57 -14.72
CA SER A 495 6.09 15.03 -15.62
C SER A 495 7.47 15.12 -14.96
N GLN A 496 7.59 14.76 -13.69
CA GLN A 496 8.83 14.82 -12.95
C GLN A 496 9.84 13.74 -13.42
N ASP A 497 11.12 14.07 -13.41
CA ASP A 497 12.19 13.12 -13.73
C ASP A 497 12.26 11.96 -12.73
N GLY A 498 12.66 10.79 -13.21
CA GLY A 498 12.55 9.51 -12.50
C GLY A 498 11.12 8.96 -12.53
N ILE A 499 10.12 9.77 -12.19
CA ILE A 499 8.70 9.34 -12.14
C ILE A 499 8.18 9.03 -13.54
N LYS A 500 8.28 9.95 -14.52
CA LYS A 500 7.75 9.71 -15.88
C LYS A 500 8.43 8.54 -16.59
N GLN A 501 9.75 8.39 -16.42
CA GLN A 501 10.49 7.22 -16.93
C GLN A 501 10.03 5.93 -16.24
N GLN A 502 9.73 5.96 -14.93
CA GLN A 502 9.21 4.80 -14.22
C GLN A 502 7.77 4.44 -14.64
N ILE A 503 6.92 5.42 -14.96
CA ILE A 503 5.59 5.19 -15.55
C ILE A 503 5.74 4.51 -16.93
N ALA A 504 6.62 5.04 -17.79
CA ALA A 504 6.89 4.46 -19.11
C ALA A 504 7.45 3.03 -19.00
N ASN A 505 8.41 2.78 -18.10
CA ASN A 505 8.96 1.44 -17.80
C ASN A 505 7.89 0.42 -17.34
N ILE A 506 6.81 0.89 -16.73
CA ILE A 506 5.72 0.03 -16.24
C ILE A 506 4.76 -0.31 -17.40
N LEU A 507 4.45 0.63 -18.28
CA LEU A 507 3.42 0.48 -19.31
C LEU A 507 3.97 -0.03 -20.65
N ASP A 508 5.05 0.55 -21.16
CA ASP A 508 5.64 0.17 -22.45
C ASP A 508 6.64 -0.98 -22.28
N GLN A 509 6.28 -2.17 -22.76
CA GLN A 509 7.10 -3.38 -22.66
C GLN A 509 8.37 -3.34 -23.55
N ASP A 510 8.41 -2.44 -24.54
CA ASP A 510 9.57 -2.29 -25.42
C ASP A 510 10.59 -1.27 -24.87
N TYR A 511 10.26 -0.61 -23.75
CA TYR A 511 11.09 0.41 -23.11
C TYR A 511 11.81 -0.12 -21.86
N TYR A 512 13.02 0.39 -21.63
CA TYR A 512 13.74 0.22 -20.37
C TYR A 512 14.69 1.40 -20.12
N HIS A 513 14.44 2.11 -19.03
CA HIS A 513 15.30 3.14 -18.46
C HIS A 513 15.85 2.66 -17.11
N ASP A 514 17.14 2.85 -16.86
CA ASP A 514 17.75 2.59 -15.55
C ASP A 514 17.46 3.79 -14.63
N ILE A 515 16.41 3.69 -13.81
CA ILE A 515 15.95 4.77 -12.95
C ILE A 515 16.94 4.96 -11.79
N ASN A 516 17.40 6.19 -11.57
CA ASN A 516 18.24 6.45 -10.40
C ASN A 516 17.45 6.18 -9.10
N ALA A 517 18.01 5.30 -8.26
CA ALA A 517 17.44 4.96 -6.95
C ALA A 517 17.27 6.18 -6.03
N ASP A 518 18.10 7.23 -6.20
CA ASP A 518 17.97 8.50 -5.46
C ASP A 518 16.71 9.31 -5.85
N LEU A 519 16.05 8.98 -6.96
CA LEU A 519 14.81 9.62 -7.41
C LEU A 519 13.59 8.75 -7.13
N VAL A 520 13.64 7.45 -7.47
CA VAL A 520 12.55 6.50 -7.25
C VAL A 520 13.12 5.17 -6.76
N THR A 521 12.59 4.68 -5.63
CA THR A 521 13.04 3.46 -4.95
C THR A 521 11.89 2.49 -4.69
N LYS A 522 12.22 1.30 -4.19
CA LYS A 522 11.26 0.37 -3.53
C LYS A 522 11.53 0.21 -2.03
N ASP A 523 12.60 0.82 -1.52
CA ASP A 523 12.97 0.74 -0.12
C ASP A 523 12.31 1.87 0.68
N ILE A 524 11.24 1.51 1.40
CA ILE A 524 10.49 2.45 2.26
C ILE A 524 11.33 3.00 3.44
N SER A 525 12.50 2.43 3.76
CA SER A 525 13.40 3.01 4.76
C SER A 525 14.04 4.32 4.28
N GLN A 526 14.21 4.50 2.97
CA GLN A 526 14.73 5.74 2.38
C GLN A 526 13.72 6.91 2.47
N CYS A 527 12.45 6.60 2.71
CA CYS A 527 11.35 7.52 3.00
C CYS A 527 11.30 7.95 4.48
N GLN A 528 12.47 8.24 5.07
CA GLN A 528 12.59 8.86 6.40
C GLN A 528 12.83 10.35 6.24
N LEU A 529 12.05 11.19 6.94
CA LEU A 529 12.34 12.61 7.08
C LEU A 529 13.47 12.82 8.09
N ASN A 530 14.54 13.50 7.65
CA ASN A 530 15.57 14.07 8.52
C ASN A 530 15.76 15.55 8.12
N GLY A 531 15.61 16.47 9.07
CA GLY A 531 15.61 17.91 8.77
C GLY A 531 15.39 18.80 9.98
N LYS A 532 15.44 20.11 9.78
CA LYS A 532 14.90 21.08 10.75
C LYS A 532 13.50 21.50 10.29
N ALA A 533 12.53 21.39 11.18
CA ALA A 533 11.24 22.06 11.02
C ALA A 533 11.24 23.35 11.84
N ILE A 534 10.78 24.44 11.26
CA ILE A 534 10.85 25.77 11.87
C ILE A 534 9.47 26.41 11.82
N SER A 535 8.97 26.85 12.96
CA SER A 535 7.66 27.49 13.14
C SER A 535 7.87 28.91 13.64
N ILE A 536 7.40 29.90 12.88
CA ILE A 536 7.64 31.33 13.11
C ILE A 536 6.31 32.03 13.37
N PHE A 537 6.23 32.62 14.55
CA PHE A 537 5.11 33.45 14.98
C PHE A 537 5.46 34.92 14.69
N SER A 538 4.56 35.62 13.99
CA SER A 538 4.78 36.98 13.47
C SER A 538 5.07 38.04 14.55
N PRO A 539 5.65 39.22 14.21
CA PRO A 539 5.78 39.82 12.87
C PRO A 539 7.21 39.78 12.29
N VAL A 540 7.60 38.61 11.79
CA VAL A 540 8.84 38.37 11.03
C VAL A 540 8.52 37.57 9.75
N ASN A 541 9.19 37.94 8.66
CA ASN A 541 9.31 37.14 7.44
C ASN A 541 10.65 36.38 7.45
N ILE A 542 10.67 35.23 6.78
CA ILE A 542 11.86 34.39 6.58
C ILE A 542 12.10 34.19 5.09
N PHE A 543 13.37 34.11 4.71
CA PHE A 543 13.80 33.78 3.37
C PHE A 543 15.05 32.89 3.43
N VAL A 544 14.96 31.71 2.81
CA VAL A 544 16.00 30.69 2.81
C VAL A 544 16.60 30.54 1.41
N THR A 545 17.88 30.22 1.33
CA THR A 545 18.56 29.85 0.09
C THR A 545 19.51 28.68 0.34
N ASP A 546 19.48 27.65 -0.52
CA ASP A 546 20.36 26.48 -0.43
C ASP A 546 21.74 26.72 -1.11
N GLN A 547 22.61 25.73 -1.07
CA GLN A 547 23.93 25.80 -1.72
C GLN A 547 23.91 25.83 -3.26
N ASN A 548 22.75 25.70 -3.90
CA ASN A 548 22.54 25.71 -5.35
C ASN A 548 21.85 27.00 -5.84
N GLU A 549 21.65 27.99 -4.95
CA GLU A 549 20.88 29.22 -5.16
C GLU A 549 19.34 29.03 -5.27
N ASN A 550 18.81 27.83 -4.98
CA ASN A 550 17.36 27.59 -4.87
C ASN A 550 16.81 28.28 -3.62
N LYS A 551 15.61 28.84 -3.70
CA LYS A 551 14.98 29.65 -2.64
C LYS A 551 13.74 29.01 -2.03
N LEU A 552 13.46 29.40 -0.80
CA LEU A 552 12.26 29.01 -0.06
C LEU A 552 11.83 30.15 0.86
N GLY A 553 10.58 30.59 0.79
CA GLY A 553 10.05 31.65 1.66
C GLY A 553 9.01 32.53 0.98
N LEU A 554 8.78 33.71 1.56
CA LEU A 554 7.83 34.70 1.05
C LEU A 554 8.53 35.74 0.16
N ALA A 555 8.00 35.99 -1.03
CA ALA A 555 8.48 37.02 -1.95
C ALA A 555 7.94 38.43 -1.60
N ASP A 556 8.51 39.47 -2.22
CA ASP A 556 8.10 40.87 -2.05
C ASP A 556 6.64 41.15 -2.47
N ASP A 557 6.07 40.31 -3.34
CA ASP A 557 4.67 40.36 -3.79
C ASP A 557 3.70 39.54 -2.92
N GLY A 558 4.21 38.84 -1.89
CA GLY A 558 3.42 38.01 -0.98
C GLY A 558 3.23 36.56 -1.44
N SER A 559 3.86 36.11 -2.51
CA SER A 559 3.82 34.71 -2.96
C SER A 559 4.79 33.79 -2.21
N VAL A 560 4.45 32.51 -2.15
CA VAL A 560 5.35 31.45 -1.67
C VAL A 560 6.28 31.01 -2.79
N ILE A 561 7.58 31.12 -2.55
CA ILE A 561 8.62 30.47 -3.36
C ILE A 561 8.97 29.15 -2.69
N ASN A 562 8.95 28.04 -3.44
CA ASN A 562 9.46 26.74 -3.03
C ASN A 562 10.22 26.08 -4.18
N GLU A 563 11.53 26.39 -4.27
CA GLU A 563 12.47 25.84 -5.26
C GLU A 563 13.38 24.75 -4.67
N ILE A 564 13.51 24.67 -3.34
CA ILE A 564 14.43 23.76 -2.65
C ILE A 564 13.82 22.33 -2.63
N PRO A 565 14.47 21.31 -3.22
CA PRO A 565 13.92 19.95 -3.28
C PRO A 565 13.64 19.36 -1.89
N ASN A 566 12.46 18.76 -1.72
CA ASN A 566 11.92 18.19 -0.48
C ASN A 566 11.75 19.16 0.70
N ALA A 567 12.00 20.45 0.50
CA ALA A 567 11.59 21.47 1.44
C ALA A 567 10.08 21.73 1.35
N ASP A 568 9.55 22.31 2.42
CA ASP A 568 8.15 22.73 2.51
C ASP A 568 8.11 24.16 3.08
N PHE A 569 7.17 24.97 2.60
CA PHE A 569 6.91 26.31 3.11
C PHE A 569 5.41 26.61 3.05
N GLU A 570 4.87 26.96 4.21
CA GLU A 570 3.46 26.84 4.50
C GLU A 570 3.01 27.98 5.41
N ILE A 571 1.89 28.64 5.09
CA ILE A 571 1.39 29.83 5.78
C ILE A 571 0.01 29.53 6.37
N TRP A 572 -0.17 29.89 7.64
CA TRP A 572 -1.44 29.75 8.37
C TRP A 572 -1.73 31.04 9.14
N GLY A 573 -2.71 31.82 8.68
CA GLY A 573 -2.96 33.16 9.20
C GLY A 573 -1.70 34.05 9.09
N GLU A 574 -1.14 34.46 10.23
CA GLU A 574 0.11 35.22 10.28
C GLU A 574 1.36 34.34 10.49
N HIS A 575 1.19 33.07 10.81
CA HIS A 575 2.26 32.13 11.17
C HIS A 575 2.85 31.47 9.93
N LYS A 576 4.16 31.16 9.98
CA LYS A 576 4.93 30.59 8.86
C LYS A 576 5.61 29.32 9.34
N PHE A 577 5.40 28.24 8.62
CA PHE A 577 5.95 26.92 8.90
C PHE A 577 6.82 26.52 7.72
N LEU A 578 8.03 26.02 7.99
CA LEU A 578 8.90 25.52 6.94
C LEU A 578 9.66 24.28 7.40
N TYR A 579 10.14 23.53 6.42
CA TYR A 579 11.01 22.38 6.65
C TYR A 579 12.18 22.39 5.68
N LEU A 580 13.35 22.16 6.25
CA LEU A 580 14.63 22.16 5.58
C LEU A 580 15.25 20.77 5.78
N PRO A 581 15.25 19.90 4.76
CA PRO A 581 15.89 18.59 4.86
C PRO A 581 17.39 18.76 5.15
N THR A 582 17.93 17.96 6.07
CA THR A 582 19.36 17.97 6.45
C THR A 582 20.11 16.72 5.97
N ASP A 583 19.40 15.83 5.25
CA ASP A 583 20.00 14.77 4.45
C ASP A 583 21.07 15.30 3.50
N ASN A 584 22.00 14.44 3.10
CA ASN A 584 23.02 14.72 2.07
C ASN A 584 23.91 15.94 2.36
N SER A 585 23.95 16.44 3.60
CA SER A 585 24.71 17.62 4.02
C SER A 585 24.33 18.91 3.29
N GLN A 586 23.04 19.11 2.99
CA GLN A 586 22.50 20.39 2.51
C GLN A 586 22.80 21.53 3.51
N THR A 587 23.08 22.73 3.00
CA THR A 587 23.43 23.90 3.82
C THR A 587 22.61 25.12 3.42
N TYR A 588 22.05 25.81 4.41
CA TYR A 588 21.07 26.88 4.19
C TYR A 588 21.58 28.23 4.70
N THR A 589 21.40 29.27 3.89
CA THR A 589 21.44 30.66 4.35
C THR A 589 20.01 31.06 4.69
N ILE A 590 19.70 31.25 5.99
CA ILE A 590 18.36 31.58 6.48
C ILE A 590 18.35 33.02 6.98
N ASN A 591 17.71 33.91 6.24
CA ASN A 591 17.57 35.33 6.58
C ASN A 591 16.19 35.61 7.16
N LEU A 592 16.11 36.60 8.05
CA LEU A 592 14.88 37.10 8.68
C LEU A 592 14.74 38.61 8.45
N THR A 593 13.52 39.07 8.25
CA THR A 593 13.19 40.51 8.16
C THR A 593 11.96 40.84 9.02
N GLY A 594 12.03 41.92 9.79
CA GLY A 594 10.90 42.37 10.61
C GLY A 594 9.81 43.00 9.75
N THR A 595 8.54 42.59 9.96
CA THR A 595 7.39 43.14 9.22
C THR A 595 6.52 44.09 10.05
N GLY A 596 6.78 44.19 11.35
CA GLY A 596 6.01 45.01 12.29
C GLY A 596 6.82 45.42 13.51
N ASN A 597 6.17 46.10 14.46
CA ASN A 597 6.73 46.37 15.79
C ASN A 597 6.07 45.43 16.80
N GLY A 598 6.86 44.73 17.61
CA GLY A 598 6.34 43.81 18.62
C GLY A 598 7.41 42.87 19.15
N THR A 599 6.99 41.67 19.52
CA THR A 599 7.86 40.51 19.74
C THR A 599 7.52 39.42 18.72
N PHE A 600 8.47 38.51 18.44
CA PHE A 600 8.25 37.31 17.63
C PHE A 600 8.81 36.08 18.34
N THR A 601 8.31 34.90 17.97
CA THR A 601 8.76 33.62 18.53
C THR A 601 9.14 32.65 17.41
N ILE A 602 10.20 31.86 17.61
CA ILE A 602 10.60 30.77 16.71
C ILE A 602 10.73 29.45 17.49
N LYS A 603 10.00 28.40 17.07
CA LYS A 603 10.28 27.00 17.46
C LYS A 603 11.14 26.36 16.36
N SER A 604 12.22 25.69 16.73
CA SER A 604 13.12 24.93 15.84
C SER A 604 13.14 23.49 16.31
N GLU A 605 12.61 22.59 15.50
CA GLU A 605 12.44 21.16 15.80
C GLU A 605 13.42 20.34 14.98
N ASN A 606 14.18 19.46 15.63
CA ASN A 606 15.11 18.54 14.98
C ASN A 606 14.37 17.24 14.62
N ILE A 607 14.12 17.00 13.34
CA ILE A 607 13.45 15.80 12.85
C ILE A 607 14.50 14.74 12.51
N ILE A 608 14.38 13.56 13.10
CA ILE A 608 15.22 12.39 12.81
C ILE A 608 14.29 11.18 12.65
N ASN A 609 14.44 10.40 11.59
CA ASN A 609 13.64 9.19 11.33
C ASN A 609 12.11 9.43 11.37
N ASN A 610 11.64 10.60 10.94
CA ASN A 610 10.26 11.11 11.02
C ASN A 610 9.76 11.57 12.41
N GLU A 611 10.59 11.57 13.45
CA GLU A 611 10.20 11.95 14.82
C GLU A 611 10.94 13.22 15.28
N VAL A 612 10.31 14.01 16.16
CA VAL A 612 10.93 15.19 16.78
C VAL A 612 11.88 14.71 17.86
N ALA A 613 13.18 14.76 17.59
CA ALA A 613 14.22 14.33 18.52
C ALA A 613 14.61 15.42 19.54
N GLU A 614 14.39 16.69 19.21
CA GLU A 614 14.80 17.86 20.00
C GLU A 614 14.00 19.09 19.58
N ALA A 615 13.70 20.00 20.52
CA ALA A 615 13.03 21.26 20.24
C ALA A 615 13.67 22.44 20.99
N GLU A 616 13.99 23.49 20.23
CA GLU A 616 14.59 24.74 20.68
C GLU A 616 13.58 25.88 20.49
N VAL A 617 13.47 26.81 21.43
CA VAL A 617 12.56 27.97 21.33
C VAL A 617 13.31 29.27 21.56
N PHE A 618 13.05 30.26 20.72
CA PHE A 618 13.44 31.66 20.87
C PHE A 618 12.16 32.47 21.12
N SER A 619 11.86 32.79 22.38
CA SER A 619 10.60 33.41 22.79
C SER A 619 10.69 34.92 22.87
N ASP A 620 9.60 35.61 22.51
CA ASP A 620 9.39 37.04 22.75
C ASP A 620 10.55 37.97 22.27
N VAL A 621 11.21 37.60 21.18
CA VAL A 621 12.35 38.35 20.62
C VAL A 621 11.85 39.70 20.08
N PRO A 622 12.39 40.86 20.52
CA PRO A 622 11.92 42.16 20.06
C PRO A 622 12.17 42.40 18.56
N VAL A 623 11.19 42.99 17.87
CA VAL A 623 11.26 43.28 16.42
C VAL A 623 10.72 44.66 16.08
N THR A 624 11.33 45.26 15.05
CA THR A 624 10.86 46.46 14.35
C THR A 624 10.91 46.22 12.84
N PRO A 625 10.25 47.06 12.00
CA PRO A 625 10.36 46.97 10.53
C PRO A 625 11.75 47.25 9.95
N GLU A 626 12.73 47.65 10.76
CA GLU A 626 14.15 47.79 10.36
C GLU A 626 15.01 46.58 10.80
N LEU A 627 14.43 45.57 11.44
CA LEU A 627 15.15 44.37 11.89
C LEU A 627 15.55 43.49 10.70
N THR A 628 16.83 43.14 10.65
CA THR A 628 17.36 42.03 9.85
C THR A 628 17.97 40.99 10.76
N GLY A 629 17.82 39.71 10.45
CA GLY A 629 18.44 38.62 11.20
C GLY A 629 18.86 37.44 10.34
N GLN A 630 19.56 36.49 10.96
CA GLN A 630 20.03 35.25 10.34
C GLN A 630 19.93 34.10 11.34
N ILE A 631 19.40 32.95 10.91
CA ILE A 631 19.42 31.70 11.70
C ILE A 631 20.60 30.85 11.25
N ASN A 632 21.44 30.44 12.20
CA ASN A 632 22.54 29.51 11.96
C ASN A 632 22.18 28.12 12.50
N LEU A 633 22.04 27.15 11.60
CA LEU A 633 21.80 25.73 11.92
C LEU A 633 23.10 24.91 12.06
N ALA A 634 24.25 25.58 12.18
CA ALA A 634 25.57 24.98 12.03
C ALA A 634 26.19 24.55 13.39
N GLY A 635 25.65 23.49 14.00
CA GLY A 635 26.14 22.94 15.26
C GLY A 635 25.18 21.93 15.88
N HIS A 636 25.34 21.67 17.18
CA HIS A 636 24.26 21.12 17.99
C HIS A 636 23.27 22.22 18.37
N ASP A 637 23.77 23.39 18.78
CA ASP A 637 22.96 24.53 19.20
C ASP A 637 22.57 25.41 18.00
N THR A 638 21.28 25.68 17.80
CA THR A 638 20.81 26.72 16.87
C THR A 638 21.10 28.09 17.46
N SER A 639 21.54 29.05 16.64
CA SER A 639 21.71 30.45 17.08
C SER A 639 21.07 31.45 16.13
N LEU A 640 20.46 32.48 16.73
CA LEU A 640 19.75 33.55 16.06
C LEU A 640 20.58 34.83 16.16
N VAL A 641 21.04 35.38 15.04
CA VAL A 641 21.71 36.69 15.01
C VAL A 641 20.70 37.74 14.54
N VAL A 642 20.53 38.82 15.28
CA VAL A 642 19.62 39.93 14.92
C VAL A 642 20.31 41.29 14.96
N GLN A 643 19.88 42.20 14.09
CA GLN A 643 20.31 43.58 14.06
C GLN A 643 19.05 44.46 13.92
N GLN A 644 18.74 45.24 14.96
CA GLN A 644 17.46 45.97 15.09
C GLN A 644 17.29 47.13 14.09
N ASN A 645 18.40 47.64 13.55
CA ASN A 645 18.48 48.61 12.45
C ASN A 645 19.93 48.75 11.97
N THR A 646 20.13 49.40 10.83
CA THR A 646 21.44 49.62 10.17
C THR A 646 22.54 50.30 11.02
N THR A 647 22.20 50.91 12.17
CA THR A 647 23.18 51.54 13.09
C THR A 647 23.42 50.75 14.38
N SER A 648 22.58 49.77 14.69
CA SER A 648 22.76 48.87 15.83
C SER A 648 23.90 47.86 15.58
N GLN A 649 24.47 47.31 16.65
CA GLN A 649 25.37 46.14 16.53
C GLN A 649 24.53 44.86 16.39
N PRO A 650 24.99 43.86 15.62
CA PRO A 650 24.39 42.53 15.66
C PRO A 650 24.50 41.91 17.05
N GLU A 651 23.43 41.26 17.50
CA GLU A 651 23.29 40.56 18.77
C GLU A 651 23.01 39.07 18.49
N THR A 652 23.72 38.18 19.20
CA THR A 652 23.50 36.73 19.11
C THR A 652 22.61 36.28 20.26
N ILE A 653 21.43 35.79 19.92
CA ILE A 653 20.44 35.19 20.80
C ILE A 653 20.61 33.66 20.75
N LEU A 654 20.55 33.04 21.91
CA LEU A 654 20.50 31.59 22.11
C LEU A 654 19.07 31.21 22.55
N PRO A 655 18.61 29.98 22.30
CA PRO A 655 17.27 29.56 22.72
C PRO A 655 17.13 29.59 24.25
N ASP A 656 15.89 29.75 24.73
CA ASP A 656 15.56 29.91 26.16
C ASP A 656 15.89 28.66 27.01
N GLY A 657 16.11 27.54 26.32
CA GLY A 657 16.53 26.25 26.85
C GLY A 657 16.07 25.13 25.92
N LEU A 658 16.65 23.93 26.08
CA LEU A 658 16.03 22.73 25.54
C LEU A 658 14.74 22.47 26.32
N GLN A 659 13.60 22.48 25.63
CA GLN A 659 12.39 21.93 26.23
C GLN A 659 12.56 20.41 26.33
N PRO A 660 12.27 19.78 27.48
CA PRO A 660 12.18 18.34 27.53
C PRO A 660 11.09 17.88 26.56
N GLU A 661 11.32 16.74 25.91
CA GLU A 661 10.41 15.98 25.05
C GLU A 661 8.94 16.39 25.22
N GLU A 662 8.37 17.06 24.21
CA GLU A 662 6.93 17.25 24.09
C GLU A 662 6.32 15.85 24.20
N PRO A 663 5.54 15.54 25.26
CA PRO A 663 5.36 14.17 25.71
C PRO A 663 4.80 13.34 24.54
N PRO A 664 5.42 12.19 24.23
CA PRO A 664 5.13 11.47 23.00
C PRO A 664 3.62 11.29 22.91
N PRO A 665 3.00 11.70 21.77
CA PRO A 665 1.55 11.89 21.68
C PRO A 665 0.87 10.64 22.20
N PRO A 666 -0.16 10.77 23.07
CA PRO A 666 -0.74 9.64 23.78
C PRO A 666 -1.01 8.53 22.77
N PRO A 667 -0.46 7.31 22.97
CA PRO A 667 -0.37 6.31 21.92
C PRO A 667 -1.74 6.16 21.26
N PRO A 668 -1.81 6.26 19.92
CA PRO A 668 -3.01 6.71 19.21
C PRO A 668 -4.22 5.93 19.71
N PRO A 669 -5.32 6.61 20.07
CA PRO A 669 -6.42 6.02 20.83
C PRO A 669 -6.88 4.74 20.13
N ASP A 670 -6.65 3.61 20.82
CA ASP A 670 -6.44 2.26 20.25
C ASP A 670 -7.20 2.05 18.92
N PRO A 671 -6.49 1.95 17.77
CA PRO A 671 -7.04 2.14 16.43
C PRO A 671 -8.30 1.31 16.21
N GLY A 672 -9.47 1.99 16.19
CA GLY A 672 -10.81 1.49 16.50
C GLY A 672 -10.92 -0.04 16.56
N PRO A 673 -10.75 -0.66 17.75
CA PRO A 673 -9.87 -1.82 17.87
C PRO A 673 -10.14 -2.93 16.88
N ALA A 674 -9.06 -3.36 16.22
CA ALA A 674 -9.10 -4.24 15.06
C ALA A 674 -9.95 -5.50 15.30
N THR A 675 -10.73 -5.87 14.27
CA THR A 675 -11.51 -7.11 14.25
C THR A 675 -10.57 -8.33 14.31
N LEU A 676 -10.29 -8.84 15.51
CA LEU A 676 -9.39 -9.98 15.70
C LEU A 676 -10.07 -11.31 15.39
N VAL A 677 -11.34 -11.43 15.75
CA VAL A 677 -12.17 -12.61 15.53
C VAL A 677 -13.59 -12.13 15.24
N ALA A 678 -14.19 -12.58 14.14
CA ALA A 678 -15.60 -12.37 13.88
C ALA A 678 -16.29 -13.55 13.22
N PHE A 679 -17.62 -13.56 13.28
CA PHE A 679 -18.49 -14.60 12.77
C PHE A 679 -19.70 -13.98 12.04
N GLU A 680 -19.70 -14.02 10.71
CA GLU A 680 -20.87 -13.73 9.87
C GLU A 680 -21.57 -15.06 9.47
N PRO A 681 -22.68 -15.46 10.12
CA PRO A 681 -23.40 -16.71 9.84
C PRO A 681 -24.29 -16.65 8.57
N ASN A 682 -24.10 -15.64 7.72
CA ASN A 682 -24.85 -15.41 6.50
C ASN A 682 -24.61 -16.55 5.48
N GLY A 683 -25.68 -17.11 4.89
CA GLY A 683 -25.58 -18.21 3.94
C GLY A 683 -25.31 -19.61 4.55
N LEU A 684 -25.34 -19.76 5.88
CA LEU A 684 -25.23 -21.06 6.56
C LEU A 684 -26.40 -22.02 6.25
N ILE A 685 -26.16 -23.33 6.43
CA ILE A 685 -27.02 -24.46 6.02
C ILE A 685 -27.97 -24.91 7.15
N GLU A 686 -28.24 -24.02 8.11
CA GLU A 686 -29.28 -24.11 9.13
C GLU A 686 -29.20 -25.32 10.11
N ASN A 687 -28.01 -25.79 10.49
CA ASN A 687 -27.88 -26.79 11.59
C ASN A 687 -26.49 -26.88 12.26
N GLU A 688 -25.64 -25.88 12.05
CA GLU A 688 -24.20 -25.92 12.33
C GLU A 688 -23.90 -26.28 13.80
N VAL A 689 -23.19 -27.40 14.01
CA VAL A 689 -22.74 -27.87 15.33
C VAL A 689 -21.62 -26.98 15.88
N THR A 690 -20.77 -26.47 15.00
CA THR A 690 -19.69 -25.51 15.25
C THR A 690 -19.52 -24.62 14.02
N PHE A 691 -19.07 -23.38 14.21
CA PHE A 691 -18.80 -22.44 13.12
C PHE A 691 -17.41 -21.81 13.33
N ASN A 692 -16.56 -21.82 12.30
CA ASN A 692 -15.26 -21.17 12.36
C ASN A 692 -15.44 -19.66 12.16
N ALA A 693 -14.50 -18.86 12.67
CA ALA A 693 -14.48 -17.43 12.44
C ALA A 693 -14.35 -17.10 10.94
N THR A 694 -15.16 -16.15 10.47
CA THR A 694 -15.12 -15.59 9.10
C THR A 694 -13.93 -14.65 8.95
N THR A 695 -13.74 -13.79 9.95
CA THR A 695 -12.55 -12.95 10.11
C THR A 695 -11.72 -13.49 11.27
N ASN A 696 -10.43 -13.73 11.07
CA ASN A 696 -9.52 -14.20 12.11
C ASN A 696 -8.12 -13.66 11.89
N ASP A 697 -7.58 -12.95 12.87
CA ASP A 697 -6.22 -12.39 12.84
C ASP A 697 -5.16 -13.47 12.53
N ALA A 698 -4.16 -13.10 11.74
CA ALA A 698 -3.13 -14.00 11.23
C ALA A 698 -2.22 -14.57 12.32
N ASN A 699 -2.14 -13.92 13.49
CA ASN A 699 -1.30 -14.29 14.63
C ASN A 699 -2.10 -14.99 15.75
N LEU A 700 -3.41 -15.16 15.60
CA LEU A 700 -4.25 -16.03 16.44
C LEU A 700 -4.35 -17.46 15.87
N ASN A 701 -4.63 -18.43 16.75
CA ASN A 701 -5.17 -19.72 16.34
C ASN A 701 -6.64 -19.54 15.92
N THR A 702 -7.12 -20.34 14.95
CA THR A 702 -8.48 -20.20 14.41
C THR A 702 -9.54 -20.35 15.50
N ALA A 703 -10.29 -19.27 15.76
CA ALA A 703 -11.38 -19.26 16.71
C ALA A 703 -12.60 -20.01 16.17
N VAL A 704 -13.33 -20.67 17.07
CA VAL A 704 -14.50 -21.49 16.74
C VAL A 704 -15.65 -21.15 17.69
N LEU A 705 -16.78 -20.76 17.11
CA LEU A 705 -18.06 -20.62 17.77
C LEU A 705 -18.70 -22.00 17.95
N SER A 706 -19.10 -22.28 19.18
CA SER A 706 -19.60 -23.57 19.65
C SER A 706 -20.72 -23.36 20.67
N ARG A 707 -21.28 -24.45 21.22
CA ARG A 707 -22.36 -24.41 22.21
C ARG A 707 -22.16 -25.46 23.30
N GLY A 708 -22.70 -25.20 24.48
CA GLY A 708 -22.70 -26.11 25.63
C GLY A 708 -23.68 -27.28 25.48
N SER A 709 -23.56 -28.25 26.39
CA SER A 709 -24.29 -29.53 26.41
C SER A 709 -25.82 -29.40 26.51
N GLY A 710 -26.34 -28.34 27.12
CA GLY A 710 -27.76 -28.17 27.40
C GLY A 710 -28.60 -27.86 26.17
N ILE A 711 -28.00 -27.17 25.18
CA ILE A 711 -28.70 -26.65 24.01
C ILE A 711 -28.32 -27.38 22.73
N SER A 712 -29.31 -27.61 21.88
CA SER A 712 -29.13 -28.29 20.58
C SER A 712 -29.24 -27.29 19.42
N PRO A 713 -28.54 -27.52 18.28
CA PRO A 713 -28.72 -26.72 17.08
C PRO A 713 -30.19 -26.68 16.63
N TRP A 714 -30.57 -25.58 15.96
CA TRP A 714 -31.90 -25.43 15.38
C TRP A 714 -31.84 -24.67 14.05
N ALA A 715 -32.74 -25.03 13.12
CA ALA A 715 -32.76 -24.45 11.79
C ALA A 715 -33.32 -23.03 11.78
N LEU A 716 -32.47 -22.10 11.33
CA LEU A 716 -32.81 -20.71 11.05
C LEU A 716 -31.74 -20.06 10.14
N ALA A 717 -32.13 -19.72 8.91
CA ALA A 717 -31.30 -19.01 7.94
C ALA A 717 -30.55 -17.80 8.54
N ASN A 718 -29.28 -17.65 8.14
CA ASN A 718 -28.39 -16.56 8.54
C ASN A 718 -28.20 -16.44 10.07
N SER A 719 -28.02 -17.56 10.78
CA SER A 719 -27.76 -17.54 12.22
C SER A 719 -27.16 -18.82 12.78
N PHE A 720 -26.29 -18.68 13.79
CA PHE A 720 -25.87 -19.79 14.64
C PHE A 720 -26.92 -20.00 15.74
N SER A 721 -27.96 -20.79 15.42
CA SER A 721 -29.19 -20.94 16.21
C SER A 721 -29.23 -22.20 17.07
N SER A 722 -29.90 -22.11 18.23
CA SER A 722 -30.11 -23.23 19.15
C SER A 722 -31.48 -23.18 19.86
N LYS A 723 -31.82 -24.28 20.53
CA LYS A 723 -33.05 -24.51 21.31
C LYS A 723 -32.79 -25.38 22.55
N PHE A 724 -33.85 -25.68 23.29
CA PHE A 724 -33.89 -26.51 24.51
C PHE A 724 -33.34 -25.87 25.80
N PHE A 725 -33.06 -24.56 25.78
CA PHE A 725 -32.77 -23.75 26.97
C PHE A 725 -33.75 -24.02 28.13
N THR A 726 -33.22 -24.00 29.36
CA THR A 726 -33.94 -24.32 30.59
C THR A 726 -35.20 -23.44 30.80
N PRO A 727 -36.42 -24.02 30.77
CA PRO A 727 -37.65 -23.23 30.91
C PRO A 727 -37.81 -22.61 32.30
N GLY A 728 -37.98 -21.30 32.37
CA GLY A 728 -38.00 -20.54 33.62
C GLY A 728 -36.67 -20.53 34.38
N GLY A 729 -35.58 -20.99 33.74
CA GLY A 729 -34.25 -21.06 34.36
C GLY A 729 -33.64 -19.67 34.57
N THR A 730 -32.84 -19.56 35.62
CA THR A 730 -31.99 -18.40 35.92
C THR A 730 -30.60 -18.57 35.30
N LYS A 731 -29.77 -17.53 35.40
CA LYS A 731 -28.32 -17.60 35.11
C LYS A 731 -27.63 -18.79 35.78
N ALA A 732 -27.99 -19.12 37.03
CA ALA A 732 -27.38 -20.23 37.76
C ALA A 732 -27.79 -21.59 37.18
N ASP A 733 -29.03 -21.74 36.71
CA ASP A 733 -29.50 -22.94 36.03
C ASP A 733 -28.83 -23.09 34.66
N ALA A 734 -28.68 -22.00 33.90
CA ALA A 734 -27.97 -22.02 32.63
C ALA A 734 -26.47 -22.37 32.78
N ILE A 735 -25.83 -21.94 33.87
CA ILE A 735 -24.47 -22.38 34.23
C ILE A 735 -24.44 -23.86 34.60
N SER A 736 -25.43 -24.35 35.36
CA SER A 736 -25.49 -25.75 35.80
C SER A 736 -25.88 -26.75 34.71
N ASN A 737 -26.54 -26.30 33.63
CA ASN A 737 -27.07 -27.14 32.57
C ASN A 737 -26.28 -27.03 31.24
N ASP A 738 -25.22 -26.23 31.18
CA ASP A 738 -24.48 -25.86 29.96
C ASP A 738 -25.33 -25.16 28.88
N ASP A 739 -26.23 -24.24 29.25
CA ASP A 739 -27.04 -23.44 28.31
C ASP A 739 -26.27 -22.19 27.82
N TYR A 740 -25.24 -22.38 26.98
CA TYR A 740 -24.41 -21.29 26.45
C TYR A 740 -23.91 -21.46 25.01
N TYR A 741 -23.54 -20.34 24.40
CA TYR A 741 -22.60 -20.29 23.27
C TYR A 741 -21.17 -20.06 23.77
N GLN A 742 -20.16 -20.59 23.07
CA GLN A 742 -18.76 -20.49 23.50
C GLN A 742 -17.82 -20.18 22.34
N VAL A 743 -16.86 -19.28 22.56
CA VAL A 743 -15.74 -18.97 21.66
C VAL A 743 -14.43 -19.14 22.43
N VAL A 744 -13.39 -19.62 21.76
CA VAL A 744 -12.02 -19.73 22.31
C VAL A 744 -11.06 -18.91 21.45
N ILE A 745 -10.27 -18.05 22.09
CA ILE A 745 -9.27 -17.17 21.48
C ILE A 745 -7.90 -17.51 22.10
N SER A 746 -6.86 -17.62 21.27
CA SER A 746 -5.48 -17.80 21.75
C SER A 746 -4.46 -17.36 20.71
N ALA A 747 -3.37 -16.73 21.17
CA ALA A 747 -2.26 -16.31 20.32
C ALA A 747 -1.38 -17.51 19.88
N LYS A 748 -0.84 -17.43 18.66
CA LYS A 748 0.23 -18.31 18.18
C LYS A 748 1.53 -18.03 18.93
N THR A 749 2.44 -19.00 18.92
CA THR A 749 3.76 -18.90 19.57
C THR A 749 4.49 -17.60 19.24
N ASN A 750 5.10 -16.98 20.25
CA ASN A 750 5.77 -15.66 20.23
C ASN A 750 4.84 -14.42 20.21
N TYR A 751 3.51 -14.58 20.16
CA TYR A 751 2.57 -13.46 20.20
C TYR A 751 1.83 -13.34 21.54
N LYS A 752 1.22 -12.17 21.78
CA LYS A 752 0.33 -11.85 22.89
C LYS A 752 -0.91 -11.11 22.37
N VAL A 753 -2.09 -11.41 22.91
CA VAL A 753 -3.36 -10.77 22.53
C VAL A 753 -3.89 -9.84 23.63
N SER A 754 -4.39 -8.68 23.25
CA SER A 754 -5.17 -7.78 24.11
C SER A 754 -6.58 -7.69 23.54
N LEU A 755 -7.62 -7.83 24.37
CA LEU A 755 -9.02 -7.74 23.93
C LEU A 755 -9.70 -6.50 24.52
N SER A 756 -10.41 -5.75 23.69
CA SER A 756 -10.93 -4.42 24.03
C SER A 756 -12.43 -4.27 23.84
N SER A 757 -13.11 -5.05 22.99
CA SER A 757 -14.58 -5.13 23.04
C SER A 757 -15.20 -6.43 22.50
N ILE A 758 -16.49 -6.61 22.77
CA ILE A 758 -17.37 -7.61 22.14
C ILE A 758 -18.60 -6.91 21.55
N ASP A 759 -18.85 -7.13 20.26
CA ASP A 759 -20.11 -6.78 19.57
C ASP A 759 -20.91 -8.06 19.30
N VAL A 760 -22.24 -8.06 19.46
CA VAL A 760 -23.06 -9.24 19.13
C VAL A 760 -24.49 -8.90 18.71
N ASN A 761 -24.96 -9.56 17.65
CA ASN A 761 -26.32 -9.47 17.14
C ASN A 761 -27.11 -10.71 17.59
N ILE A 762 -28.15 -10.51 18.39
CA ILE A 762 -28.91 -11.59 19.03
C ILE A 762 -30.34 -11.63 18.50
N ARG A 763 -30.79 -12.84 18.14
CA ARG A 763 -32.16 -13.16 17.75
C ARG A 763 -32.78 -14.12 18.77
N ARG A 764 -34.06 -13.94 19.11
CA ARG A 764 -34.85 -14.91 19.91
C ARG A 764 -36.27 -15.10 19.38
N SER A 765 -36.87 -16.28 19.57
CA SER A 765 -38.32 -16.41 19.46
C SER A 765 -39.02 -15.93 20.74
N SER A 766 -40.32 -15.65 20.66
CA SER A 766 -41.15 -15.20 21.80
C SER A 766 -41.18 -16.15 23.01
N ALA A 767 -40.82 -17.42 22.83
CA ALA A 767 -40.67 -18.40 23.91
C ALA A 767 -39.20 -18.72 24.27
N GLY A 768 -38.23 -18.18 23.53
CA GLY A 768 -36.80 -18.33 23.82
C GLY A 768 -36.35 -17.48 25.00
N PRO A 769 -35.12 -17.71 25.50
CA PRO A 769 -34.45 -16.86 26.50
C PRO A 769 -34.65 -15.36 26.25
N ASP A 770 -34.95 -14.60 27.30
CA ASP A 770 -35.02 -13.12 27.29
C ASP A 770 -33.89 -12.44 28.05
N GLU A 771 -33.08 -13.16 28.83
CA GLU A 771 -31.91 -12.61 29.53
C GLU A 771 -30.62 -13.36 29.13
N TYR A 772 -29.48 -12.65 29.17
CA TYR A 772 -28.17 -13.23 28.90
C TYR A 772 -27.04 -12.58 29.71
N GLN A 773 -25.93 -13.29 29.84
CA GLN A 773 -24.68 -12.79 30.42
C GLN A 773 -23.47 -13.38 29.70
N TRP A 774 -22.48 -12.54 29.41
CA TRP A 774 -21.15 -12.99 29.01
C TRP A 774 -20.27 -13.26 30.24
N GLN A 775 -19.52 -14.36 30.19
CA GLN A 775 -18.43 -14.69 31.09
C GLN A 775 -17.15 -15.00 30.31
N TYR A 776 -15.99 -14.80 30.93
CA TYR A 776 -14.70 -15.29 30.44
C TYR A 776 -13.98 -16.14 31.48
N SER A 777 -12.99 -16.90 31.00
CA SER A 777 -12.02 -17.62 31.82
C SER A 777 -10.69 -17.78 31.07
N LEU A 778 -9.58 -17.83 31.81
CA LEU A 778 -8.25 -18.16 31.29
C LEU A 778 -7.82 -19.64 31.56
N ASP A 779 -8.66 -20.42 32.25
CA ASP A 779 -8.41 -21.81 32.63
C ASP A 779 -9.40 -22.81 32.00
N ASN A 780 -10.09 -22.36 30.93
CA ASN A 780 -11.18 -23.06 30.25
C ASN A 780 -12.35 -23.49 31.18
N PHE A 781 -12.73 -22.62 32.12
CA PHE A 781 -13.79 -22.83 33.12
C PHE A 781 -13.51 -24.00 34.06
N ALA A 782 -12.23 -24.22 34.41
CA ALA A 782 -11.84 -25.08 35.52
C ALA A 782 -12.14 -24.41 36.88
N THR A 783 -12.15 -23.08 36.92
CA THR A 783 -12.77 -22.27 37.98
C THR A 783 -14.04 -21.57 37.45
N PRO A 784 -14.92 -21.07 38.33
CA PRO A 784 -16.12 -20.32 37.90
C PRO A 784 -15.74 -19.08 37.08
N GLY A 785 -16.38 -18.91 35.92
CA GLY A 785 -16.12 -17.80 35.02
C GLY A 785 -16.43 -16.43 35.61
N ILE A 786 -15.71 -15.41 35.13
CA ILE A 786 -15.86 -14.03 35.56
C ILE A 786 -16.80 -13.32 34.59
N ASP A 787 -17.81 -12.62 35.12
CA ASP A 787 -18.75 -11.83 34.32
C ASP A 787 -18.05 -10.66 33.61
N VAL A 788 -18.40 -10.41 32.35
CA VAL A 788 -18.03 -9.21 31.58
C VAL A 788 -19.26 -8.59 30.93
N GLY A 789 -19.33 -7.26 30.95
CA GLY A 789 -20.54 -6.50 30.62
C GLY A 789 -21.65 -6.67 31.67
N ALA A 790 -22.65 -5.79 31.59
CA ALA A 790 -23.89 -5.95 32.36
C ALA A 790 -24.71 -7.15 31.85
N GLN A 791 -25.57 -7.71 32.71
CA GLN A 791 -26.57 -8.67 32.27
C GLN A 791 -27.51 -8.00 31.27
N GLY A 792 -27.65 -8.57 30.07
CA GLY A 792 -28.48 -8.02 29.01
C GLY A 792 -29.86 -8.67 28.95
N SER A 793 -30.79 -7.96 28.30
CA SER A 793 -32.15 -8.43 28.05
C SER A 793 -32.52 -8.26 26.57
N VAL A 794 -33.22 -9.24 26.00
CA VAL A 794 -33.52 -9.33 24.57
C VAL A 794 -35.03 -9.28 24.37
N VAL A 795 -35.52 -8.24 23.71
CA VAL A 795 -36.90 -8.20 23.22
C VAL A 795 -37.04 -9.13 22.01
N SER A 796 -38.23 -9.73 21.81
CA SER A 796 -38.42 -10.69 20.72
C SER A 796 -38.29 -10.03 19.34
N SER A 797 -37.37 -10.53 18.52
CA SER A 797 -37.14 -10.12 17.12
C SER A 797 -36.93 -11.36 16.25
N ASP A 798 -37.43 -11.34 15.01
CA ASP A 798 -37.18 -12.40 14.03
C ASP A 798 -36.00 -12.09 13.07
N ASN A 799 -35.51 -10.84 13.07
CA ASN A 799 -34.43 -10.37 12.19
C ASN A 799 -33.14 -10.04 12.96
N GLY A 800 -33.00 -10.54 14.19
CA GLY A 800 -31.89 -10.15 15.07
C GLY A 800 -32.08 -8.76 15.69
N LEU A 801 -31.14 -8.39 16.53
CA LEU A 801 -31.07 -7.11 17.22
C LEU A 801 -29.62 -6.91 17.68
N ALA A 802 -29.00 -5.79 17.32
CA ALA A 802 -27.68 -5.44 17.83
C ALA A 802 -27.75 -5.19 19.33
N MET A 803 -26.89 -5.86 20.10
CA MET A 803 -26.77 -5.64 21.54
C MET A 803 -25.82 -4.46 21.83
N PRO A 804 -25.91 -3.83 23.01
CA PRO A 804 -24.88 -2.88 23.45
C PRO A 804 -23.50 -3.54 23.47
N GLN A 805 -22.51 -2.87 22.89
CA GLN A 805 -21.11 -3.31 22.93
C GLN A 805 -20.63 -3.47 24.37
N ILE A 806 -19.82 -4.50 24.63
CA ILE A 806 -19.16 -4.73 25.90
C ILE A 806 -17.71 -4.28 25.79
N ASP A 807 -17.33 -3.24 26.53
CA ASP A 807 -15.94 -2.83 26.72
C ASP A 807 -15.18 -3.89 27.56
N LEU A 808 -14.00 -4.28 27.07
CA LEU A 808 -13.05 -5.19 27.71
C LEU A 808 -11.70 -4.50 28.02
N SER A 809 -11.47 -3.27 27.55
CA SER A 809 -10.17 -2.57 27.69
C SER A 809 -9.74 -2.44 29.16
N GLY A 810 -10.67 -2.12 30.06
CA GLY A 810 -10.44 -2.06 31.50
C GLY A 810 -10.29 -3.42 32.20
N VAL A 811 -10.50 -4.54 31.50
CA VAL A 811 -10.36 -5.90 32.06
C VAL A 811 -8.91 -6.34 31.95
N THR A 812 -8.11 -6.04 32.98
CA THR A 812 -6.66 -6.27 33.02
C THR A 812 -6.24 -7.70 32.66
N ASN A 813 -7.02 -8.72 33.05
CA ASN A 813 -6.76 -10.13 32.76
C ASN A 813 -6.92 -10.52 31.27
N LEU A 814 -7.49 -9.62 30.44
CA LEU A 814 -7.66 -9.82 29.00
C LEU A 814 -6.65 -9.00 28.18
N GLN A 815 -5.72 -8.32 28.85
CA GLN A 815 -4.65 -7.54 28.21
C GLN A 815 -3.32 -8.30 28.25
N ASN A 816 -2.54 -8.25 27.16
CA ASN A 816 -1.23 -8.92 27.03
C ASN A 816 -1.25 -10.46 27.25
N VAL A 817 -2.37 -11.09 26.88
CA VAL A 817 -2.68 -12.49 26.51
C VAL A 817 -1.56 -13.35 25.90
N ALA A 818 -0.47 -13.67 26.61
CA ALA A 818 0.68 -14.40 26.05
C ALA A 818 0.34 -15.79 25.47
N SER A 819 1.03 -16.16 24.38
CA SER A 819 0.87 -17.45 23.70
C SER A 819 1.07 -18.64 24.64
N GLY A 820 0.09 -19.55 24.67
CA GLY A 820 0.04 -20.68 25.61
C GLY A 820 -1.12 -20.60 26.60
N THR A 821 -1.70 -19.42 26.81
CA THR A 821 -2.97 -19.24 27.55
C THR A 821 -4.15 -19.16 26.56
N THR A 822 -5.28 -19.78 26.91
CA THR A 822 -6.53 -19.73 26.14
C THR A 822 -7.57 -18.86 26.83
N ILE A 823 -8.09 -17.85 26.13
CA ILE A 823 -9.21 -17.05 26.58
C ILE A 823 -10.49 -17.73 26.09
N THR A 824 -11.28 -18.32 26.99
CA THR A 824 -12.59 -18.90 26.66
C THR A 824 -13.69 -17.94 27.10
N PHE A 825 -14.55 -17.53 26.17
CA PHE A 825 -15.77 -16.78 26.46
C PHE A 825 -17.00 -17.67 26.38
N ARG A 826 -17.98 -17.43 27.26
CA ARG A 826 -19.31 -18.05 27.22
C ARG A 826 -20.42 -17.01 27.31
N LEU A 827 -21.37 -17.09 26.38
CA LEU A 827 -22.63 -16.35 26.41
C LEU A 827 -23.71 -17.28 26.94
N TYR A 828 -24.03 -17.16 28.24
CA TYR A 828 -25.13 -17.87 28.89
C TYR A 828 -26.46 -17.16 28.61
N ALA A 829 -27.52 -17.90 28.27
CA ALA A 829 -28.84 -17.34 27.98
C ALA A 829 -29.96 -18.09 28.72
N PHE A 830 -30.88 -17.36 29.35
CA PHE A 830 -31.85 -17.89 30.31
C PHE A 830 -33.20 -17.10 30.30
N GLY A 831 -34.14 -17.47 31.16
CA GLY A 831 -35.51 -16.90 31.17
C GLY A 831 -36.47 -17.48 30.12
N ALA A 832 -36.09 -18.55 29.41
CA ALA A 832 -36.91 -19.15 28.35
C ALA A 832 -38.32 -19.54 28.84
N LEU A 833 -39.38 -19.16 28.11
CA LEU A 833 -40.76 -19.49 28.50
C LEU A 833 -41.16 -20.94 28.17
N GLY A 834 -40.34 -21.66 27.40
CA GLY A 834 -40.53 -23.07 27.09
C GLY A 834 -39.37 -23.64 26.28
N SER A 835 -39.16 -24.96 26.31
CA SER A 835 -38.00 -25.62 25.69
C SER A 835 -38.03 -25.62 24.14
N GLY A 836 -39.19 -25.34 23.54
CA GLY A 836 -39.32 -25.00 22.11
C GLY A 836 -38.89 -23.57 21.76
N GLY A 837 -38.47 -22.79 22.76
CA GLY A 837 -37.87 -21.48 22.59
C GLY A 837 -36.51 -21.56 21.88
N THR A 838 -36.19 -20.52 21.11
CA THR A 838 -34.97 -20.43 20.31
C THR A 838 -34.24 -19.11 20.58
N PHE A 839 -32.92 -19.17 20.58
CA PHE A 839 -32.00 -18.04 20.72
C PHE A 839 -30.86 -18.29 19.75
N ALA A 840 -30.35 -17.25 19.09
CA ALA A 840 -29.34 -17.36 18.06
C ALA A 840 -28.45 -16.12 18.04
N ILE A 841 -27.19 -16.32 17.65
CA ILE A 841 -26.31 -15.25 17.20
C ILE A 841 -26.51 -15.15 15.69
N GLY A 842 -26.89 -13.97 15.19
CA GLY A 842 -27.14 -13.81 13.76
C GLY A 842 -28.18 -12.78 13.36
N ARG A 843 -28.40 -12.71 12.04
CA ARG A 843 -29.58 -12.26 11.27
C ARG A 843 -29.51 -10.84 10.72
N LEU A 844 -28.50 -10.04 11.07
CA LEU A 844 -28.26 -8.76 10.42
C LEU A 844 -27.34 -8.97 9.19
N VAL A 845 -26.72 -7.89 8.71
CA VAL A 845 -25.81 -7.92 7.55
C VAL A 845 -24.41 -7.56 8.03
N GLY A 846 -23.40 -8.33 7.63
CA GLY A 846 -22.05 -8.26 8.18
C GLY A 846 -21.86 -9.17 9.41
N ASP A 847 -20.74 -8.99 10.12
CA ASP A 847 -20.39 -9.83 11.27
C ASP A 847 -21.43 -9.73 12.41
N ASP A 848 -21.97 -10.88 12.84
CA ASP A 848 -23.00 -10.97 13.89
C ASP A 848 -22.44 -11.28 15.29
N LEU A 849 -21.14 -11.58 15.40
CA LEU A 849 -20.38 -11.62 16.65
C LEU A 849 -18.94 -11.21 16.36
N VAL A 850 -18.42 -10.21 17.07
CA VAL A 850 -17.06 -9.68 16.91
C VAL A 850 -16.35 -9.60 18.25
N PHE A 851 -15.06 -9.95 18.27
CA PHE A 851 -14.12 -9.64 19.33
C PHE A 851 -13.04 -8.69 18.78
N ARG A 852 -12.86 -7.57 19.46
CA ARG A 852 -11.94 -6.48 19.09
C ARG A 852 -10.69 -6.48 19.95
N GLY A 853 -9.58 -5.99 19.42
CA GLY A 853 -8.33 -5.88 20.16
C GLY A 853 -7.10 -5.71 19.29
N SER A 854 -5.94 -6.06 19.86
CA SER A 854 -4.64 -6.08 19.15
C SER A 854 -3.87 -7.38 19.44
N VAL A 855 -3.08 -7.85 18.47
CA VAL A 855 -2.19 -9.01 18.61
C VAL A 855 -0.77 -8.57 18.28
N ASN A 856 0.07 -8.56 19.30
CA ASN A 856 1.43 -8.01 19.25
C ASN A 856 2.45 -9.12 19.46
N LEU A 857 3.67 -8.94 18.95
CA LEU A 857 4.77 -9.85 19.27
C LEU A 857 5.17 -9.68 20.75
N ILE A 858 5.77 -10.71 21.34
CA ILE A 858 6.43 -10.64 22.65
C ILE A 858 7.77 -9.94 22.48
N THR A 859 8.09 -9.00 23.37
CA THR A 859 9.33 -8.21 23.37
C THR A 859 10.08 -8.38 24.70
N HIS A 860 11.38 -8.11 24.69
CA HIS A 860 12.30 -8.21 25.82
C HIS A 860 13.19 -6.98 25.95
N THR A 861 13.66 -6.72 27.17
CA THR A 861 14.55 -5.60 27.50
C THR A 861 15.98 -6.08 27.71
N LEU A 862 16.94 -5.48 26.98
CA LEU A 862 18.38 -5.70 27.15
C LEU A 862 18.99 -4.46 27.83
N THR A 863 19.47 -4.61 29.06
CA THR A 863 20.03 -3.52 29.87
C THR A 863 21.54 -3.68 30.00
N TYR A 864 22.29 -2.75 29.41
CA TYR A 864 23.75 -2.70 29.48
C TYR A 864 24.19 -1.53 30.37
N THR A 865 24.99 -1.80 31.38
CA THR A 865 25.46 -0.77 32.34
C THR A 865 26.98 -0.75 32.43
N ALA A 866 27.55 0.43 32.70
CA ALA A 866 28.97 0.58 32.99
C ALA A 866 29.22 0.47 34.50
N GLY A 867 30.22 -0.31 34.88
CA GLY A 867 30.82 -0.24 36.21
C GLY A 867 31.64 1.04 36.40
N VAL A 868 32.12 1.25 37.62
CA VAL A 868 32.92 2.44 37.97
C VAL A 868 34.20 2.47 37.10
N ASN A 869 34.53 3.67 36.59
CA ASN A 869 35.68 3.96 35.72
C ASN A 869 35.54 3.57 34.23
N GLY A 870 34.31 3.54 33.70
CA GLY A 870 34.07 3.56 32.26
C GLY A 870 32.64 3.96 31.90
N SER A 871 32.27 3.81 30.64
CA SER A 871 30.95 4.10 30.05
C SER A 871 30.53 2.99 29.08
N ILE A 872 29.27 3.01 28.63
CA ILE A 872 28.79 2.21 27.49
C ILE A 872 28.64 3.13 26.27
N THR A 873 29.01 2.63 25.09
CA THR A 873 28.71 3.22 23.78
C THR A 873 27.84 2.24 23.00
N GLY A 874 26.81 2.74 22.32
CA GLY A 874 25.72 1.93 21.76
C GLY A 874 24.46 1.99 22.62
N SER A 875 23.32 1.59 22.06
CA SER A 875 22.00 1.76 22.67
C SER A 875 21.83 0.95 23.96
N THR A 876 21.36 1.58 25.03
CA THR A 876 20.98 0.92 26.28
C THR A 876 19.98 1.76 27.10
N PRO A 877 18.91 1.16 27.66
CA PRO A 877 18.42 -0.19 27.38
C PRO A 877 17.96 -0.33 25.93
N GLN A 878 17.81 -1.57 25.46
CA GLN A 878 17.26 -1.90 24.14
C GLN A 878 15.97 -2.71 24.32
N THR A 879 14.94 -2.42 23.54
CA THR A 879 13.76 -3.28 23.43
C THR A 879 13.87 -4.08 22.14
N VAL A 880 13.72 -5.40 22.22
CA VAL A 880 13.87 -6.31 21.07
C VAL A 880 12.77 -7.36 21.03
N ASP A 881 12.46 -7.83 19.83
CA ASP A 881 11.50 -8.92 19.60
C ASP A 881 11.99 -10.27 20.15
N HIS A 882 11.06 -11.11 20.60
CA HIS A 882 11.33 -12.46 21.06
C HIS A 882 11.87 -13.34 19.91
N GLY A 883 13.15 -13.69 19.98
CA GLY A 883 13.92 -14.44 18.98
C GLY A 883 14.87 -13.59 18.15
N SER A 884 14.77 -12.26 18.21
CA SER A 884 15.67 -11.32 17.54
C SER A 884 16.99 -11.15 18.31
N SER A 885 17.82 -10.19 17.89
CA SER A 885 19.11 -9.86 18.51
C SER A 885 19.16 -8.38 18.87
N GLY A 886 19.94 -8.03 19.89
CA GLY A 886 20.25 -6.64 20.25
C GLY A 886 21.13 -5.93 19.23
N SER A 887 21.19 -4.61 19.33
CA SER A 887 22.24 -3.81 18.71
C SER A 887 23.55 -3.95 19.50
N GLU A 888 24.68 -3.80 18.80
CA GLU A 888 26.00 -3.93 19.40
C GLU A 888 26.32 -2.81 20.40
N VAL A 889 26.95 -3.16 21.52
CA VAL A 889 27.45 -2.22 22.54
C VAL A 889 28.93 -2.44 22.85
N ILE A 890 29.59 -1.38 23.30
CA ILE A 890 31.01 -1.36 23.68
C ILE A 890 31.15 -0.76 25.08
N ALA A 891 31.89 -1.42 25.96
CA ALA A 891 32.33 -0.87 27.23
C ALA A 891 33.63 -0.07 27.05
N VAL A 892 33.54 1.26 27.18
CA VAL A 892 34.67 2.17 26.99
C VAL A 892 35.29 2.50 28.36
N PRO A 893 36.55 2.10 28.63
CA PRO A 893 37.21 2.44 29.89
C PRO A 893 37.62 3.93 29.93
N ASN A 894 37.66 4.49 31.14
CA ASN A 894 38.26 5.80 31.38
C ASN A 894 39.80 5.73 31.25
N ALA A 895 40.45 6.89 31.13
CA ALA A 895 41.91 6.95 31.00
C ALA A 895 42.64 6.29 32.19
N ASN A 896 43.64 5.45 31.88
CA ASN A 896 44.38 4.56 32.81
C ASN A 896 43.55 3.38 33.36
N TYR A 897 42.51 2.94 32.64
CA TYR A 897 41.76 1.71 32.91
C TYR A 897 41.60 0.88 31.64
N HIS A 898 41.33 -0.41 31.81
CA HIS A 898 40.88 -1.32 30.75
C HIS A 898 39.62 -2.08 31.18
N PHE A 899 38.83 -2.49 30.19
CA PHE A 899 37.69 -3.41 30.38
C PHE A 899 38.19 -4.81 30.77
N THR A 900 37.53 -5.45 31.73
CA THR A 900 37.88 -6.81 32.20
C THR A 900 36.88 -7.87 31.76
N SER A 901 35.62 -7.76 32.17
CA SER A 901 34.53 -8.63 31.73
C SER A 901 33.15 -8.01 32.00
N TRP A 902 32.14 -8.49 31.29
CA TRP A 902 30.74 -8.32 31.69
C TRP A 902 30.41 -9.17 32.93
N SER A 903 29.33 -8.82 33.64
CA SER A 903 28.90 -9.45 34.90
C SER A 903 28.43 -10.90 34.77
N ASP A 904 28.18 -11.39 33.57
CA ASP A 904 27.91 -12.79 33.24
C ASP A 904 29.19 -13.61 32.93
N GLY A 905 30.36 -12.95 32.95
CA GLY A 905 31.66 -13.55 32.67
C GLY A 905 32.13 -13.44 31.21
N SER A 906 31.40 -12.76 30.33
CA SER A 906 31.87 -12.51 28.96
C SER A 906 33.07 -11.55 28.96
N THR A 907 34.21 -11.99 28.42
CA THR A 907 35.45 -11.17 28.30
C THR A 907 35.57 -10.45 26.96
N THR A 908 34.58 -10.57 26.07
CA THR A 908 34.53 -9.77 24.85
C THR A 908 33.95 -8.39 25.18
N ASN A 909 34.73 -7.33 24.94
CA ASN A 909 34.26 -5.96 25.15
C ASN A 909 33.06 -5.63 24.23
N LEU A 910 33.25 -5.88 22.94
CA LEU A 910 32.20 -5.80 21.92
C LEU A 910 31.12 -6.85 22.23
N ARG A 911 29.87 -6.41 22.46
CA ARG A 911 28.78 -7.27 22.91
C ARG A 911 27.52 -7.06 22.08
N THR A 912 26.99 -8.18 21.60
CA THR A 912 25.71 -8.31 20.89
C THR A 912 25.04 -9.58 21.39
N ASP A 913 23.91 -9.48 22.08
CA ASP A 913 23.15 -10.64 22.55
C ASP A 913 22.14 -11.07 21.48
N THR A 914 22.10 -12.37 21.16
CA THR A 914 21.36 -12.90 20.00
C THR A 914 20.36 -13.99 20.40
N ASN A 915 19.23 -14.09 19.69
CA ASN A 915 18.14 -15.04 20.00
C ASN A 915 17.58 -14.81 21.41
N ILE A 916 17.05 -13.61 21.64
CA ILE A 916 16.55 -13.16 22.94
C ILE A 916 15.20 -13.77 23.25
N THR A 917 15.10 -14.54 24.35
CA THR A 917 13.84 -15.17 24.82
C THR A 917 13.53 -14.84 26.28
N ALA A 918 14.22 -13.85 26.83
CA ALA A 918 14.06 -13.31 28.18
C ALA A 918 14.79 -11.96 28.25
N ASP A 919 14.45 -11.13 29.24
CA ASP A 919 15.19 -9.89 29.51
C ASP A 919 16.63 -10.18 29.96
N ILE A 920 17.57 -9.33 29.57
CA ILE A 920 18.99 -9.41 29.94
C ILE A 920 19.37 -8.15 30.71
N SER A 921 20.16 -8.29 31.78
CA SER A 921 20.72 -7.17 32.52
C SER A 921 22.16 -7.48 32.91
N VAL A 922 23.11 -6.70 32.39
CA VAL A 922 24.55 -6.92 32.57
C VAL A 922 25.33 -5.63 32.80
N ALA A 923 26.44 -5.74 33.53
CA ALA A 923 27.33 -4.64 33.86
C ALA A 923 28.76 -4.92 33.37
N ALA A 924 29.42 -3.92 32.78
CA ALA A 924 30.82 -3.99 32.36
C ALA A 924 31.78 -3.66 33.52
N GLY A 925 32.78 -4.51 33.75
CA GLY A 925 33.86 -4.30 34.71
C GLY A 925 35.08 -3.59 34.11
N PHE A 926 35.74 -2.77 34.92
CA PHE A 926 36.97 -2.05 34.56
C PHE A 926 38.01 -2.13 35.68
N GLU A 927 39.28 -2.33 35.34
CA GLU A 927 40.42 -2.32 36.28
C GLU A 927 41.50 -1.32 35.83
N ALA A 928 42.30 -0.85 36.77
CA ALA A 928 43.30 0.20 36.53
C ALA A 928 44.59 -0.36 35.90
N ASP A 929 45.18 0.40 34.99
CA ASP A 929 46.40 0.02 34.28
C ASP A 929 47.63 0.09 35.20
N VAL A 930 48.43 -0.98 35.19
CA VAL A 930 49.60 -1.10 36.07
C VAL A 930 50.78 -0.29 35.51
N VAL A 931 50.87 0.98 35.90
CA VAL A 931 51.99 1.86 35.54
C VAL A 931 53.30 1.31 36.13
N ALA A 932 54.17 0.78 35.26
CA ALA A 932 55.51 0.37 35.65
C ALA A 932 56.37 1.60 36.04
N PRO A 933 57.19 1.54 37.10
CA PRO A 933 58.02 2.66 37.52
C PRO A 933 59.09 2.98 36.46
N PRO A 934 59.41 4.27 36.24
CA PRO A 934 60.36 4.67 35.21
C PRO A 934 61.79 4.20 35.51
N PRO A 935 62.60 3.89 34.49
CA PRO A 935 64.01 3.54 34.67
C PRO A 935 64.82 4.73 35.22
N PRO A 936 65.92 4.48 35.95
CA PRO A 936 66.80 5.54 36.44
C PRO A 936 67.48 6.30 35.27
N PRO A 937 67.82 7.59 35.48
CA PRO A 937 68.44 8.42 34.44
C PRO A 937 69.85 7.94 34.06
N PRO A 938 70.31 8.23 32.83
CA PRO A 938 71.66 7.85 32.37
C PRO A 938 72.75 8.72 33.02
N ASP A 939 73.91 8.11 33.26
CA ASP A 939 75.13 8.79 33.73
C ASP A 939 75.75 9.71 32.66
N PRO A 940 76.53 10.73 33.06
CA PRO A 940 77.16 11.68 32.13
C PRO A 940 78.31 11.12 31.29
N GLU A 941 78.58 11.80 30.18
CA GLU A 941 79.51 11.43 29.09
C GLU A 941 81.00 11.43 29.52
N PRO A 942 81.86 10.52 29.01
CA PRO A 942 83.20 10.26 29.57
C PRO A 942 84.34 11.11 28.97
N GLU A 943 85.37 11.35 29.79
CA GLU A 943 86.71 11.76 29.34
C GLU A 943 87.54 10.54 28.82
N PRO A 944 88.61 10.76 28.02
CA PRO A 944 89.09 9.77 27.05
C PRO A 944 89.95 8.60 27.59
N GLU A 945 89.81 7.46 26.91
CA GLU A 945 90.65 6.25 26.92
C GLU A 945 92.16 6.54 26.69
N PRO A 946 93.12 5.67 27.13
CA PRO A 946 93.10 4.21 26.86
C PRO A 946 93.73 3.24 27.90
N GLU A 947 93.44 1.93 27.78
CA GLU A 947 94.42 0.89 27.33
C GLU A 947 93.90 -0.58 27.40
N ILE A 948 93.70 -1.17 26.21
CA ILE A 948 94.00 -2.56 25.77
C ILE A 948 93.87 -3.78 26.74
N SER A 949 93.02 -4.75 26.36
CA SER A 949 93.36 -6.19 26.09
C SER A 949 92.40 -7.31 26.63
N HIS A 950 91.98 -8.16 25.67
CA HIS A 950 91.60 -9.60 25.64
C HIS A 950 91.71 -10.52 26.90
N PRO A 951 91.04 -11.72 26.92
CA PRO A 951 89.84 -12.21 26.18
C PRO A 951 88.85 -13.09 27.03
N MET A 952 87.88 -13.73 26.35
CA MET A 952 87.00 -14.86 26.79
C MET A 952 87.78 -16.11 27.34
N PRO A 953 87.17 -17.19 27.94
CA PRO A 953 85.77 -17.66 27.78
C PRO A 953 85.07 -18.51 28.92
N ARG A 954 83.85 -19.00 28.58
CA ARG A 954 83.16 -20.26 29.00
C ARG A 954 82.24 -20.33 30.25
N ALA A 955 81.26 -21.23 30.12
CA ALA A 955 80.20 -21.68 31.06
C ALA A 955 80.59 -23.09 31.67
N PRO A 956 79.74 -23.92 32.36
CA PRO A 956 78.26 -23.92 32.45
C PRO A 956 77.55 -24.48 33.74
N ALA A 957 76.20 -24.37 33.74
CA ALA A 957 75.16 -25.36 34.17
C ALA A 957 74.84 -25.76 35.65
N SER A 958 73.53 -26.02 35.84
CA SER A 958 72.87 -27.13 36.60
C SER A 958 72.15 -26.94 37.97
N SER A 959 70.83 -27.19 37.94
CA SER A 959 70.00 -28.11 38.77
C SER A 959 69.50 -27.82 40.22
N SER A 960 68.16 -28.00 40.36
CA SER A 960 67.38 -28.75 41.40
C SER A 960 67.18 -28.27 42.86
N GLY A 961 65.91 -28.30 43.32
CA GLY A 961 65.52 -29.28 44.38
C GLY A 961 64.77 -28.85 45.67
N GLY A 962 63.44 -28.66 45.61
CA GLY A 962 62.38 -29.15 46.55
C GLY A 962 62.40 -29.06 48.10
N GLY A 963 61.27 -28.60 48.69
CA GLY A 963 60.47 -29.40 49.67
C GLY A 963 60.32 -28.99 51.17
N GLY A 964 59.06 -28.83 51.64
CA GLY A 964 58.52 -29.61 52.80
C GLY A 964 58.15 -28.96 54.16
N GLY A 965 56.84 -29.00 54.54
CA GLY A 965 56.30 -29.08 55.93
C GLY A 965 56.08 -27.76 56.73
N GLY A 966 55.19 -27.67 57.75
CA GLY A 966 54.13 -28.57 58.24
C GLY A 966 53.57 -28.21 59.66
N PHE A 967 52.39 -28.78 60.04
CA PHE A 967 51.67 -28.74 61.37
C PHE A 967 50.90 -27.45 61.79
N TYR A 968 49.94 -27.41 62.76
CA TYR A 968 48.73 -28.22 63.14
C TYR A 968 48.13 -27.70 64.51
N ILE A 969 47.00 -28.10 65.17
CA ILE A 969 45.88 -29.08 65.00
C ILE A 969 44.44 -28.42 65.24
N PRO A 970 43.41 -28.85 66.08
CA PRO A 970 41.99 -28.32 66.02
C PRO A 970 41.46 -27.83 67.44
N PRO A 971 40.18 -27.97 67.95
CA PRO A 971 38.86 -28.34 67.36
C PRO A 971 37.57 -27.59 67.85
N VAL A 972 36.39 -27.96 67.28
CA VAL A 972 34.98 -28.05 67.82
C VAL A 972 33.95 -27.64 66.74
N VAL A 973 32.86 -28.37 66.40
CA VAL A 973 32.52 -29.80 66.61
C VAL A 973 31.75 -30.43 65.39
N LYS A 974 30.48 -30.89 65.48
CA LYS A 974 29.65 -31.54 64.42
C LYS A 974 28.17 -31.72 64.87
N PRO A 975 27.14 -32.09 64.04
CA PRO A 975 27.05 -33.36 63.29
C PRO A 975 26.34 -33.35 61.89
N LEU A 976 26.18 -34.56 61.33
CA LEU A 976 25.69 -35.00 59.99
C LEU A 976 24.31 -35.75 60.14
N PRO A 977 23.77 -36.61 59.21
CA PRO A 977 24.11 -36.98 57.81
C PRO A 977 22.94 -37.13 56.78
N ALA A 978 23.28 -37.20 55.48
CA ALA A 978 22.72 -38.18 54.51
C ALA A 978 23.67 -38.39 53.30
N GLN A 979 23.75 -39.62 52.78
CA GLN A 979 24.58 -40.07 51.62
C GLN A 979 23.64 -40.46 50.43
N ILE A 980 24.03 -40.84 49.19
CA ILE A 980 25.29 -41.32 48.57
C ILE A 980 25.25 -41.08 47.01
N ALA A 981 26.33 -41.35 46.26
CA ALA A 981 26.48 -41.19 44.78
C ALA A 981 26.12 -42.50 43.97
N PRO A 982 26.40 -42.74 42.65
CA PRO A 982 27.09 -41.95 41.59
C PRO A 982 26.48 -42.02 40.15
N LEU A 983 27.20 -41.48 39.14
CA LEU A 983 26.94 -41.55 37.68
C LEU A 983 27.04 -42.97 37.06
N PRO A 984 26.36 -43.25 35.91
CA PRO A 984 27.11 -43.61 34.69
C PRO A 984 26.44 -43.38 33.29
N LYS A 985 27.28 -42.99 32.31
CA LYS A 985 27.34 -43.35 30.85
C LYS A 985 26.17 -43.10 29.85
N PRO A 986 26.48 -42.75 28.58
CA PRO A 986 25.56 -42.76 27.43
C PRO A 986 25.58 -44.06 26.61
N VAL A 987 24.47 -44.39 25.92
CA VAL A 987 24.32 -45.45 24.88
C VAL A 987 23.36 -44.95 23.78
N ALA A 988 23.34 -45.57 22.59
CA ALA A 988 22.96 -44.94 21.32
C ALA A 988 21.67 -45.46 20.63
N VAL A 989 21.05 -44.54 19.85
CA VAL A 989 20.38 -44.72 18.52
C VAL A 989 19.27 -45.78 18.35
N GLN A 990 18.07 -45.31 17.97
CA GLN A 990 17.41 -45.77 16.72
C GLN A 990 16.37 -44.76 16.20
N THR A 991 15.91 -44.95 14.95
CA THR A 991 15.24 -43.94 14.10
C THR A 991 13.82 -44.33 13.68
N VAL A 992 12.87 -43.39 13.67
CA VAL A 992 11.66 -43.47 12.81
C VAL A 992 11.33 -42.13 12.16
N THR A 993 11.31 -42.21 10.83
CA THR A 993 11.01 -41.26 9.76
C THR A 993 9.60 -40.61 9.79
N LEU A 994 9.48 -39.39 9.23
CA LEU A 994 8.24 -38.84 8.65
C LEU A 994 8.51 -38.24 7.23
N PRO A 995 7.49 -38.08 6.36
CA PRO A 995 7.73 -37.99 4.91
C PRO A 995 7.83 -36.57 4.29
N SER A 996 8.83 -36.43 3.41
CA SER A 996 8.95 -35.60 2.20
C SER A 996 7.94 -34.48 1.87
N ALA A 997 8.46 -33.27 1.65
CA ALA A 997 7.91 -32.25 0.77
C ALA A 997 8.57 -32.29 -0.64
N PRO A 998 7.92 -31.77 -1.71
CA PRO A 998 8.46 -31.78 -3.08
C PRO A 998 9.57 -30.73 -3.33
N ARG A 999 10.31 -30.92 -4.44
CA ARG A 999 11.56 -30.21 -4.77
C ARG A 999 11.34 -28.82 -5.37
N ARG A 1000 12.21 -27.85 -5.00
CA ARG A 1000 12.68 -26.83 -5.96
C ARG A 1000 13.83 -27.41 -6.79
N VAL A 1001 13.93 -27.04 -8.07
CA VAL A 1001 15.03 -27.43 -8.96
C VAL A 1001 16.02 -26.27 -9.07
N ALA A 1002 17.32 -26.55 -8.90
CA ALA A 1002 18.38 -25.59 -9.13
C ALA A 1002 18.93 -25.74 -10.56
N ILE A 1003 19.09 -24.62 -11.27
CA ILE A 1003 19.73 -24.58 -12.61
C ILE A 1003 21.18 -24.13 -12.42
N SER A 1004 22.13 -24.90 -12.95
CA SER A 1004 23.55 -24.56 -12.91
C SER A 1004 23.93 -23.67 -14.10
N LYS A 1005 24.82 -22.70 -13.86
CA LYS A 1005 25.46 -21.92 -14.93
C LYS A 1005 26.38 -22.84 -15.74
N GLN A 1006 26.23 -22.86 -17.06
CA GLN A 1006 27.28 -23.33 -17.98
C GLN A 1006 27.62 -22.23 -18.98
N THR A 1007 28.92 -21.93 -19.08
CA THR A 1007 29.47 -20.96 -20.02
C THR A 1007 29.96 -21.70 -21.27
N VAL A 1008 29.52 -21.28 -22.45
CA VAL A 1008 30.07 -21.75 -23.73
C VAL A 1008 30.55 -20.55 -24.54
N LYS A 1009 31.81 -20.60 -25.00
CA LYS A 1009 32.33 -19.71 -26.03
C LYS A 1009 32.22 -20.38 -27.40
N THR A 1010 31.87 -19.61 -28.41
CA THR A 1010 32.10 -19.90 -29.83
C THR A 1010 32.39 -18.59 -30.56
N GLU A 1011 33.15 -18.65 -31.64
CA GLU A 1011 33.80 -17.51 -32.31
C GLU A 1011 33.59 -17.56 -33.84
N ILE A 1012 33.51 -16.37 -34.47
CA ILE A 1012 33.89 -16.09 -35.89
C ILE A 1012 32.92 -16.67 -36.97
N PRO A 1013 32.72 -16.04 -38.17
CA PRO A 1013 33.44 -14.91 -38.81
C PRO A 1013 32.61 -13.68 -39.25
N ASP A 1014 33.30 -12.64 -39.70
CA ASP A 1014 32.79 -11.49 -40.48
C ASP A 1014 32.11 -11.86 -41.82
N ILE A 1015 31.10 -11.06 -42.21
CA ILE A 1015 30.68 -10.87 -43.61
C ILE A 1015 30.42 -9.37 -43.86
N GLN A 1016 30.92 -8.84 -44.97
CA GLN A 1016 30.79 -7.42 -45.37
C GLN A 1016 29.43 -7.11 -46.04
N PRO A 1017 28.92 -5.86 -45.97
CA PRO A 1017 27.59 -5.50 -46.46
C PRO A 1017 27.50 -5.42 -47.99
N VAL A 1018 26.33 -5.77 -48.54
CA VAL A 1018 25.99 -5.60 -49.97
C VAL A 1018 24.90 -4.54 -50.10
N VAL A 1019 25.16 -3.51 -50.91
CA VAL A 1019 24.19 -2.45 -51.25
C VAL A 1019 23.27 -2.91 -52.37
N ALA A 1020 21.97 -2.66 -52.24
CA ALA A 1020 20.97 -2.87 -53.29
C ALA A 1020 20.03 -1.65 -53.41
N GLU A 1021 19.60 -1.33 -54.63
CA GLU A 1021 19.08 0.00 -55.00
C GLU A 1021 17.60 0.24 -54.70
N ASN A 1022 17.25 1.50 -54.41
CA ASN A 1022 15.87 2.00 -54.40
C ASN A 1022 15.16 1.80 -55.76
N LYS A 1023 13.93 1.28 -55.74
CA LYS A 1023 12.95 1.48 -56.82
C LYS A 1023 11.56 1.82 -56.29
N THR A 1024 11.19 3.09 -56.45
CA THR A 1024 9.83 3.59 -56.24
C THR A 1024 8.88 3.13 -57.33
N VAL A 1025 7.67 2.73 -56.95
CA VAL A 1025 6.50 2.60 -57.85
C VAL A 1025 5.31 3.29 -57.17
N SER A 1026 4.58 4.12 -57.91
CA SER A 1026 3.48 4.93 -57.38
C SER A 1026 2.13 4.21 -57.50
N LEU A 1027 1.36 4.21 -56.41
CA LEU A 1027 -0.07 3.92 -56.44
C LEU A 1027 -0.86 5.24 -56.56
N LYS A 1028 -1.78 5.29 -57.52
CA LYS A 1028 -2.80 6.34 -57.68
C LYS A 1028 -4.16 5.69 -57.91
N ASN A 1029 -5.19 6.23 -57.25
CA ASN A 1029 -6.55 5.68 -57.16
C ASN A 1029 -6.56 4.39 -56.29
N ILE A 1030 -7.58 4.10 -55.47
CA ILE A 1030 -9.04 4.24 -55.70
C ILE A 1030 -9.72 5.07 -54.59
N LYS A 1031 -10.98 5.50 -54.83
CA LYS A 1031 -11.80 6.29 -53.89
C LYS A 1031 -12.51 5.41 -52.84
N ALA A 1032 -12.86 6.04 -51.71
CA ALA A 1032 -13.57 5.44 -50.59
C ALA A 1032 -15.00 4.94 -50.90
N ALA A 1033 -15.46 4.01 -50.07
CA ALA A 1033 -16.87 3.73 -49.77
C ALA A 1033 -17.02 3.65 -48.24
N GLY A 1034 -18.12 4.16 -47.68
CA GLY A 1034 -18.36 4.21 -46.23
C GLY A 1034 -18.89 2.89 -45.65
N PRO A 1035 -18.95 2.76 -44.31
CA PRO A 1035 -19.31 1.53 -43.64
C PRO A 1035 -20.79 1.19 -43.79
N ALA A 1036 -21.07 -0.09 -44.06
CA ALA A 1036 -22.40 -0.69 -43.91
C ALA A 1036 -22.27 -1.87 -42.95
N ALA A 1037 -22.84 -1.75 -41.75
CA ALA A 1037 -22.80 -2.81 -40.75
C ALA A 1037 -23.55 -4.05 -41.26
N LEU A 1038 -22.89 -5.20 -41.26
CA LEU A 1038 -23.46 -6.50 -41.62
C LEU A 1038 -23.24 -7.47 -40.46
N SER A 1039 -24.33 -8.06 -39.96
CA SER A 1039 -24.29 -9.03 -38.86
C SER A 1039 -23.53 -10.30 -39.29
N GLU A 1040 -22.40 -10.59 -38.65
CA GLU A 1040 -21.44 -11.63 -39.07
C GLU A 1040 -22.06 -13.01 -39.32
N LYS A 1041 -23.09 -13.37 -38.54
CA LYS A 1041 -23.85 -14.63 -38.66
C LYS A 1041 -24.49 -14.86 -40.04
N SER A 1042 -24.73 -13.84 -40.85
CA SER A 1042 -25.24 -14.03 -42.23
C SER A 1042 -24.13 -14.31 -43.24
N GLY A 1043 -22.97 -13.68 -43.10
CA GLY A 1043 -21.85 -13.83 -44.04
C GLY A 1043 -21.26 -15.24 -44.03
N PHE A 1044 -21.09 -15.81 -42.83
CA PHE A 1044 -20.60 -17.18 -42.63
C PHE A 1044 -21.44 -18.22 -43.40
N LEU A 1045 -22.77 -18.14 -43.29
CA LEU A 1045 -23.67 -19.15 -43.87
C LEU A 1045 -23.67 -19.14 -45.41
N ASP A 1046 -23.53 -17.97 -46.04
CA ASP A 1046 -23.45 -17.85 -47.49
C ASP A 1046 -22.03 -18.12 -48.03
N TYR A 1047 -20.98 -17.86 -47.24
CA TYR A 1047 -19.64 -18.36 -47.54
C TYR A 1047 -19.59 -19.90 -47.53
N PHE A 1048 -20.13 -20.52 -46.48
CA PHE A 1048 -20.20 -21.97 -46.30
C PHE A 1048 -20.98 -22.65 -47.44
N LYS A 1049 -22.12 -22.08 -47.87
CA LYS A 1049 -22.85 -22.54 -49.07
C LYS A 1049 -22.01 -22.44 -50.35
N ASN A 1050 -21.25 -21.36 -50.54
CA ASN A 1050 -20.40 -21.19 -51.73
C ASN A 1050 -19.21 -22.17 -51.76
N MET A 1051 -18.62 -22.45 -50.59
CA MET A 1051 -17.65 -23.54 -50.39
C MET A 1051 -18.27 -24.90 -50.78
N LEU A 1052 -19.40 -25.26 -50.16
CA LEU A 1052 -20.06 -26.55 -50.37
C LEU A 1052 -20.50 -26.74 -51.83
N ASN A 1053 -21.04 -25.70 -52.47
CA ASN A 1053 -21.43 -25.72 -53.88
C ASN A 1053 -20.23 -25.94 -54.83
N LYS A 1054 -19.07 -25.33 -54.55
CA LYS A 1054 -17.84 -25.62 -55.31
C LYS A 1054 -17.43 -27.08 -55.17
N ILE A 1055 -17.41 -27.62 -53.94
CA ILE A 1055 -17.03 -29.01 -53.64
C ILE A 1055 -17.95 -30.00 -54.36
N ILE A 1056 -19.27 -29.82 -54.27
CA ILE A 1056 -20.27 -30.66 -54.96
C ILE A 1056 -20.06 -30.61 -56.49
N SER A 1057 -19.80 -29.43 -57.06
CA SER A 1057 -19.57 -29.28 -58.51
C SER A 1057 -18.28 -29.96 -59.02
N LEU A 1058 -17.32 -30.23 -58.13
CA LEU A 1058 -16.06 -30.90 -58.43
C LEU A 1058 -16.16 -32.42 -58.25
N PHE A 1059 -16.89 -32.89 -57.22
CA PHE A 1059 -17.21 -34.31 -57.07
C PHE A 1059 -18.01 -34.84 -58.27
N LEU A 1060 -19.01 -34.08 -58.73
CA LEU A 1060 -19.81 -34.38 -59.93
C LEU A 1060 -19.03 -34.24 -61.27
N LYS A 1061 -17.74 -33.87 -61.23
CA LYS A 1061 -16.81 -33.88 -62.39
C LYS A 1061 -15.77 -35.01 -62.33
N LYS A 1062 -15.75 -35.80 -61.26
CA LYS A 1062 -14.74 -36.85 -61.00
C LYS A 1062 -15.33 -38.27 -61.00
N TRP A 1063 -16.59 -38.40 -61.43
CA TRP A 1063 -17.39 -39.63 -61.58
C TRP A 1063 -18.03 -39.67 -62.97
#